data_AF-A0A3L7ZD58-F1
#
_entry.id   AF-A0A3L7ZD58-F1
#
_cell.length_a   1.000
_cell.length_b   1.000
_cell.length_c   1.000
_cell.angle_alpha   90.00
_cell.angle_beta   90.00
_cell.angle_gamma   90.00
#
_symmetry.space_group_name_H-M   'P 1'
#
loop_
_entity.id
_entity.type
_entity.pdbx_description
1 polymer ?
#
loop_
_entity_poly.entity_id
_entity_poly.type
_entity_poly.pdbx_seq_one_letter_code
_entity_poly.pdbx_strand_id
1 'polypeptide(L)'
;MIPKIIHQIWEGRTEYLGDAYKLLGETWKEHHPDWKYEFWDESRIVDFIYDYYPEMIDIYFGYQYNVQRWHVIRYLILYKIGGLYVDFDYECLESFDRYILDGSKCHFASEPEGHYRLCNKVPYINNALIITPPNHPFFINIIVHLQTTPIFYTGNKYQDVLNTTGASMLTNLYENYHNKDTVDILPAELVSPFSREEVKNYIHGKADEKILEKKLQNAIAIHYFLGSWLIKNNDYLPQKNRLSYMPISELYQIFKEYPVICTDSQMSLPNSLFFAVKTYSYDGNKFAQKALDAGCRYAVVDNPMVITNNLYILVDDVLQTLEQLAKIHHKILKTPVIGITGTCGKTTTKDLITAVLSTKYNLVSTKGSENASLGASLTLLRLKPEHTVAIIEMGACCPRMIRELARIIQPCYGIITNVGLAHLKGFGSLAGVIRSKGELYDYLRQFGGKIFIHKENTHLQSIARGLEQISYGESKDAFVSGRMISSEPCLCFNWENAGVGYTISTHMAGNYNLWNALAAIAVGLHFDIPCSEINRVISDYIPTNHRSQWKKTLRNELIIDTFNANPCSMHAALASFSTLKAKPKAVILGDMLGLGINSLQYHAEIIEALNRYGFEKILLCGDQFTAVSSIYQCFLDVEALYRYLSTNPLQGYEILIKGSNRIHLETIIHLL
;
A
#
# COMPACT_ATOMS: atom_id res chain seq x y z
N MET A 1 2.52 31.00 -20.46
CA MET A 1 3.74 30.33 -20.94
C MET A 1 3.71 28.90 -20.46
N ILE A 2 3.94 27.95 -21.36
CA ILE A 2 4.00 26.51 -21.07
C ILE A 2 5.32 26.22 -20.35
N PRO A 3 5.30 25.65 -19.14
CA PRO A 3 6.52 25.23 -18.45
C PRO A 3 7.25 24.12 -19.21
N LYS A 4 8.59 24.19 -19.26
CA LYS A 4 9.44 23.14 -19.84
C LYS A 4 9.52 21.94 -18.90
N ILE A 5 8.40 21.23 -18.75
CA ILE A 5 8.26 20.06 -17.88
C ILE A 5 7.59 18.94 -18.67
N ILE A 6 8.15 17.74 -18.59
CA ILE A 6 7.59 16.51 -19.17
C ILE A 6 7.03 15.67 -18.03
N HIS A 7 5.76 15.29 -18.15
CA HIS A 7 5.04 14.47 -17.20
C HIS A 7 4.74 13.10 -17.80
N GLN A 8 5.13 12.04 -17.10
CA GLN A 8 4.70 10.67 -17.41
C GLN A 8 4.15 10.01 -16.14
N ILE A 9 3.04 9.28 -16.28
CA ILE A 9 2.30 8.70 -15.16
C ILE A 9 2.36 7.17 -15.24
N TRP A 10 2.70 6.53 -14.12
CA TRP A 10 2.56 5.08 -13.97
C TRP A 10 2.30 4.72 -12.50
N GLU A 11 1.05 4.37 -12.16
CA GLU A 11 0.60 4.13 -10.78
C GLU A 11 1.18 2.83 -10.17
N GLY A 12 1.69 1.88 -10.97
CA GLY A 12 2.48 0.75 -10.46
C GLY A 12 1.76 -0.27 -9.54
N ARG A 13 0.45 -0.12 -9.29
CA ARG A 13 -0.34 -1.03 -8.44
C ARG A 13 -0.53 -2.45 -8.98
N THR A 14 -0.40 -2.63 -10.30
CA THR A 14 -0.86 -3.85 -11.00
C THR A 14 0.06 -4.28 -12.15
N GLU A 15 0.90 -3.39 -12.69
CA GLU A 15 1.73 -3.69 -13.86
C GLU A 15 3.13 -3.08 -13.72
N TYR A 16 4.16 -3.86 -14.06
CA TYR A 16 5.54 -3.40 -14.22
C TYR A 16 5.62 -2.50 -15.46
N LEU A 17 6.27 -1.34 -15.34
CA LEU A 17 6.61 -0.52 -16.49
C LEU A 17 7.67 -1.27 -17.33
N GLY A 18 7.21 -1.92 -18.40
CA GLY A 18 8.03 -2.75 -19.27
C GLY A 18 9.25 -2.01 -19.84
N ASP A 19 10.34 -2.72 -20.11
CA ASP A 19 11.59 -2.10 -20.58
C ASP A 19 11.40 -1.40 -21.94
N ALA A 20 10.51 -1.91 -22.81
CA ALA A 20 10.11 -1.24 -24.04
C ALA A 20 9.44 0.12 -23.79
N TYR A 21 8.53 0.21 -22.82
CA TYR A 21 7.88 1.47 -22.43
C TYR A 21 8.88 2.46 -21.83
N LYS A 22 9.87 1.97 -21.07
CA LYS A 22 10.96 2.82 -20.55
C LYS A 22 11.77 3.40 -21.69
N LEU A 23 12.17 2.59 -22.68
CA LEU A 23 12.91 3.06 -23.85
C LEU A 23 12.16 4.17 -24.59
N LEU A 24 10.86 3.96 -24.83
CA LEU A 24 9.99 4.97 -25.43
C LEU A 24 9.94 6.25 -24.58
N GLY A 25 9.80 6.13 -23.25
CA GLY A 25 9.85 7.26 -22.32
C GLY A 25 11.19 8.00 -22.30
N GLU A 26 12.33 7.32 -22.46
CA GLU A 26 13.65 7.96 -22.51
C GLU A 26 13.83 8.84 -23.75
N THR A 27 13.23 8.48 -24.90
CA THR A 27 13.31 9.32 -26.13
C THR A 27 12.83 10.75 -25.89
N TRP A 28 11.84 10.93 -25.01
CA TRP A 28 11.34 12.26 -24.63
C TRP A 28 12.38 13.10 -23.90
N LYS A 29 13.21 12.48 -23.06
CA LYS A 29 14.30 13.16 -22.35
C LYS A 29 15.47 13.45 -23.29
N GLU A 30 15.79 12.53 -24.19
CA GLU A 30 16.83 12.70 -25.20
C GLU A 30 16.56 13.89 -26.13
N HIS A 31 15.32 14.04 -26.58
CA HIS A 31 14.91 15.16 -27.45
C HIS A 31 14.55 16.45 -26.71
N HIS A 32 14.53 16.44 -25.36
CA HIS A 32 14.26 17.62 -24.54
C HIS A 32 15.21 17.70 -23.32
N PRO A 33 16.54 17.80 -23.53
CA PRO A 33 17.52 17.74 -22.45
C PRO A 33 17.39 18.90 -21.44
N ASP A 34 16.86 20.04 -21.88
CA ASP A 34 16.67 21.23 -21.04
C ASP A 34 15.31 21.25 -20.31
N TRP A 35 14.46 20.24 -20.50
CA TRP A 35 13.16 20.16 -19.86
C TRP A 35 13.24 19.32 -18.58
N LYS A 36 12.50 19.73 -17.55
CA LYS A 36 12.40 18.97 -16.30
C LYS A 36 11.56 17.72 -16.52
N TYR A 37 12.07 16.55 -16.18
CA TYR A 37 11.30 15.31 -16.19
C TYR A 37 10.61 15.05 -14.85
N GLU A 38 9.31 14.74 -14.89
CA GLU A 38 8.48 14.44 -13.73
C GLU A 38 7.75 13.10 -13.92
N PHE A 39 8.22 12.10 -13.19
CA PHE A 39 7.56 10.80 -13.11
C PHE A 39 6.59 10.74 -11.94
N TRP A 40 5.34 10.36 -12.23
CA TRP A 40 4.27 10.31 -11.26
C TRP A 40 3.90 8.86 -10.95
N ASP A 41 4.41 8.37 -9.82
CA ASP A 41 3.98 7.12 -9.22
C ASP A 41 2.73 7.30 -8.34
N GLU A 42 2.17 6.20 -7.84
CA GLU A 42 1.00 6.23 -6.96
C GLU A 42 1.16 7.17 -5.77
N SER A 43 2.29 7.12 -5.05
CA SER A 43 2.47 7.96 -3.87
C SER A 43 2.41 9.42 -4.27
N ARG A 44 3.14 9.81 -5.32
CA ARG A 44 3.18 11.20 -5.79
C ARG A 44 1.83 11.68 -6.31
N ILE A 45 1.09 10.81 -7.00
CA ILE A 45 -0.26 11.12 -7.51
C ILE A 45 -1.22 11.39 -6.34
N VAL A 46 -1.23 10.50 -5.36
CA VAL A 46 -2.13 10.61 -4.21
C VAL A 46 -1.76 11.84 -3.37
N ASP A 47 -0.47 12.04 -3.09
CA ASP A 47 0.06 13.21 -2.41
C ASP A 47 -0.40 14.50 -3.14
N PHE A 48 -0.26 14.54 -4.47
CA PHE A 48 -0.66 15.68 -5.29
C PHE A 48 -2.16 15.99 -5.24
N ILE A 49 -3.03 14.98 -5.27
CA ILE A 49 -4.49 15.20 -5.16
C ILE A 49 -4.84 15.74 -3.78
N TYR A 50 -4.25 15.21 -2.71
CA TYR A 50 -4.51 15.71 -1.36
C TYR A 50 -4.06 17.16 -1.18
N ASP A 51 -2.89 17.51 -1.69
CA ASP A 51 -2.30 18.84 -1.51
C ASP A 51 -3.03 19.92 -2.32
N TYR A 52 -3.57 19.59 -3.49
CA TYR A 52 -4.08 20.58 -4.43
C TYR A 52 -5.56 20.45 -4.81
N TYR A 53 -6.14 19.25 -4.71
CA TYR A 53 -7.52 18.96 -5.13
C TYR A 53 -8.21 17.96 -4.18
N PRO A 54 -8.28 18.23 -2.86
CA PRO A 54 -8.84 17.29 -1.90
C PRO A 54 -10.30 16.91 -2.18
N GLU A 55 -11.06 17.78 -2.84
CA GLU A 55 -12.43 17.52 -3.31
C GLU A 55 -12.51 16.45 -4.40
N MET A 56 -11.42 16.24 -5.17
CA MET A 56 -11.35 15.22 -6.22
C MET A 56 -11.05 13.83 -5.70
N ILE A 57 -10.68 13.68 -4.41
CA ILE A 57 -10.22 12.39 -3.87
C ILE A 57 -11.28 11.29 -3.96
N ASP A 58 -12.54 11.65 -3.71
CA ASP A 58 -13.63 10.68 -3.68
C ASP A 58 -14.03 10.25 -5.09
N ILE A 59 -14.00 11.20 -6.03
CA ILE A 59 -14.23 10.99 -7.47
C ILE A 59 -13.11 10.13 -8.05
N TYR A 60 -11.85 10.50 -7.81
CA TYR A 60 -10.68 9.80 -8.29
C TYR A 60 -10.70 8.32 -7.89
N PHE A 61 -10.84 8.03 -6.59
CA PHE A 61 -10.94 6.64 -6.12
C PHE A 61 -12.32 6.01 -6.31
N GLY A 62 -13.29 6.74 -6.87
CA GLY A 62 -14.62 6.24 -7.23
C GLY A 62 -14.65 5.56 -8.60
N TYR A 63 -13.68 5.84 -9.47
CA TYR A 63 -13.55 5.17 -10.76
C TYR A 63 -13.22 3.68 -10.62
N GLN A 64 -13.81 2.84 -11.47
CA GLN A 64 -13.67 1.39 -11.42
C GLN A 64 -12.31 0.95 -12.00
N TYR A 65 -11.85 1.60 -13.07
CA TYR A 65 -10.67 1.19 -13.81
C TYR A 65 -9.46 2.12 -13.56
N ASN A 66 -8.25 1.56 -13.45
CA ASN A 66 -7.00 2.32 -13.28
C ASN A 66 -6.82 3.39 -14.37
N VAL A 67 -7.10 3.04 -15.62
CA VAL A 67 -7.00 3.99 -16.74
C VAL A 67 -7.84 5.26 -16.55
N GLN A 68 -9.03 5.15 -15.96
CA GLN A 68 -9.87 6.33 -15.69
C GLN A 68 -9.19 7.23 -14.65
N ARG A 69 -8.57 6.64 -13.63
CA ARG A 69 -7.76 7.38 -12.65
C ARG A 69 -6.59 8.08 -13.34
N TRP A 70 -5.85 7.41 -14.22
CA TRP A 70 -4.72 8.00 -14.94
C TRP A 70 -5.13 9.18 -15.83
N HIS A 71 -6.31 9.12 -16.44
CA HIS A 71 -6.90 10.26 -17.16
C HIS A 71 -7.22 11.42 -16.22
N VAL A 72 -7.84 11.16 -15.06
CA VAL A 72 -8.19 12.23 -14.11
C VAL A 72 -6.93 12.92 -13.60
N ILE A 73 -5.93 12.16 -13.16
CA ILE A 73 -4.74 12.77 -12.57
C ILE A 73 -3.92 13.57 -13.59
N ARG A 74 -3.80 13.12 -14.85
CA ARG A 74 -3.09 13.91 -15.87
C ARG A 74 -3.77 15.27 -16.08
N TYR A 75 -5.10 15.34 -16.04
CA TYR A 75 -5.80 16.62 -16.17
C TYR A 75 -5.55 17.55 -14.98
N LEU A 76 -5.54 17.01 -13.76
CA LEU A 76 -5.26 17.79 -12.55
C LEU A 76 -3.81 18.30 -12.51
N ILE A 77 -2.84 17.45 -12.86
CA ILE A 77 -1.42 17.82 -12.95
C ILE A 77 -1.24 18.95 -13.97
N LEU A 78 -1.75 18.77 -15.17
CA LEU A 78 -1.62 19.76 -16.24
C LEU A 78 -2.35 21.07 -15.95
N TYR A 79 -3.51 21.02 -15.29
CA TYR A 79 -4.18 22.24 -14.86
C TYR A 79 -3.35 23.01 -13.82
N LYS A 80 -2.77 22.32 -12.83
CA LYS A 80 -1.99 22.97 -11.76
C LYS A 80 -0.62 23.47 -12.22
N ILE A 81 0.12 22.59 -12.87
CA ILE A 81 1.55 22.75 -13.16
C ILE A 81 1.75 23.22 -14.60
N GLY A 82 0.90 22.78 -15.55
CA GLY A 82 1.16 22.94 -16.98
C GLY A 82 2.24 21.98 -17.46
N GLY A 83 2.76 22.21 -18.68
CA GLY A 83 3.81 21.40 -19.29
C GLY A 83 3.29 20.43 -20.34
N LEU A 84 4.11 19.44 -20.69
CA LEU A 84 3.81 18.38 -21.63
C LEU A 84 3.55 17.09 -20.86
N TYR A 85 2.37 16.50 -21.06
CA TYR A 85 2.06 15.14 -20.64
C TYR A 85 2.15 14.21 -21.84
N VAL A 86 2.71 13.01 -21.62
CA VAL A 86 2.72 11.97 -22.64
C VAL A 86 2.63 10.56 -22.02
N ASP A 87 1.86 9.67 -22.65
CA ASP A 87 1.79 8.25 -22.29
C ASP A 87 3.10 7.51 -22.64
N PHE A 88 3.36 6.38 -21.98
CA PHE A 88 4.61 5.64 -22.14
C PHE A 88 4.73 4.86 -23.47
N ASP A 89 3.65 4.72 -24.24
CA ASP A 89 3.64 4.12 -25.58
C ASP A 89 3.86 5.13 -26.70
N TYR A 90 4.47 6.27 -26.37
CA TYR A 90 4.92 7.27 -27.33
C TYR A 90 6.43 7.29 -27.48
N GLU A 91 6.89 7.32 -28.72
CA GLU A 91 8.26 7.68 -29.08
C GLU A 91 8.31 9.14 -29.52
N CYS A 92 9.31 9.86 -29.03
CA CYS A 92 9.67 11.19 -29.48
C CYS A 92 10.71 11.08 -30.59
N LEU A 93 10.47 11.73 -31.72
CA LEU A 93 11.41 11.80 -32.85
C LEU A 93 12.12 13.15 -32.90
N GLU A 94 11.45 14.22 -32.45
CA GLU A 94 11.98 15.58 -32.45
C GLU A 94 11.44 16.42 -31.28
N SER A 95 12.16 17.50 -30.95
CA SER A 95 11.76 18.43 -29.90
C SER A 95 10.52 19.26 -30.27
N PHE A 96 9.62 19.44 -29.32
CA PHE A 96 8.43 20.28 -29.47
C PHE A 96 8.70 21.78 -29.34
N ASP A 97 9.92 22.20 -28.97
CA ASP A 97 10.30 23.61 -28.79
C ASP A 97 10.00 24.48 -30.04
N ARG A 98 9.98 23.88 -31.24
CA ARG A 98 9.69 24.57 -32.52
C ARG A 98 8.22 24.54 -32.95
N TYR A 99 7.41 23.70 -32.31
CA TYR A 99 6.02 23.45 -32.69
C TYR A 99 5.01 24.08 -31.71
N ILE A 100 5.47 24.46 -30.52
CA ILE A 100 4.70 25.24 -29.55
C ILE A 100 4.88 26.73 -29.88
N LEU A 101 4.08 27.22 -30.82
CA LEU A 101 4.20 28.59 -31.35
C LEU A 101 3.57 29.65 -30.43
N ASP A 102 2.56 29.27 -29.63
CA ASP A 102 1.86 30.14 -28.70
C ASP A 102 1.79 29.51 -27.30
N GLY A 103 2.66 29.95 -26.40
CA GLY A 103 2.73 29.47 -25.02
C GLY A 103 1.53 29.83 -24.12
N SER A 104 0.47 30.43 -24.67
CA SER A 104 -0.78 30.73 -23.97
C SER A 104 -1.91 29.73 -24.25
N LYS A 105 -1.77 28.91 -25.30
CA LYS A 105 -2.78 27.93 -25.72
C LYS A 105 -2.52 26.55 -25.11
N CYS A 106 -3.57 25.74 -25.00
CA CYS A 106 -3.37 24.30 -24.81
C CYS A 106 -3.42 23.57 -26.15
N HIS A 107 -2.65 22.49 -26.26
CA HIS A 107 -2.48 21.68 -27.44
C HIS A 107 -2.86 20.23 -27.11
N PHE A 108 -3.73 19.64 -27.91
CA PHE A 108 -4.07 18.22 -27.82
C PHE A 108 -3.68 17.51 -29.11
N ALA A 109 -3.20 16.27 -29.01
CA ALA A 109 -3.09 15.40 -30.18
C ALA A 109 -4.48 15.08 -30.75
N SER A 110 -4.56 14.89 -32.08
CA SER A 110 -5.72 14.25 -32.70
C SER A 110 -5.49 12.75 -32.88
N GLU A 111 -6.57 11.97 -32.83
CA GLU A 111 -6.53 10.56 -33.22
C GLU A 111 -6.28 10.42 -34.73
N PRO A 112 -5.70 9.30 -35.20
CA PRO A 112 -5.66 8.94 -36.62
C PRO A 112 -7.08 8.73 -37.20
N GLU A 113 -7.27 9.07 -38.47
CA GLU A 113 -8.57 8.97 -39.17
C GLU A 113 -9.27 7.62 -38.97
N GLY A 114 -8.51 6.52 -39.03
CA GLY A 114 -9.01 5.15 -38.87
C GLY A 114 -9.73 4.89 -37.55
N HIS A 115 -9.54 5.70 -36.50
CA HIS A 115 -10.13 5.47 -35.18
C HIS A 115 -11.52 6.09 -35.01
N TYR A 116 -11.90 7.08 -35.83
CA TYR A 116 -13.15 7.83 -35.67
C TYR A 116 -14.00 7.88 -36.94
N ARG A 117 -13.66 7.11 -37.99
CA ARG A 117 -14.47 7.00 -39.23
C ARG A 117 -15.96 6.74 -39.00
N LEU A 118 -16.33 6.10 -37.89
CA LEU A 118 -17.71 5.77 -37.54
C LEU A 118 -18.39 6.83 -36.65
N CYS A 119 -17.65 7.80 -36.12
CA CYS A 119 -18.13 8.74 -35.12
C CYS A 119 -18.57 10.09 -35.72
N ASN A 120 -18.28 10.39 -36.99
CA ASN A 120 -18.59 11.65 -37.68
C ASN A 120 -18.17 12.94 -36.93
N LYS A 121 -17.21 12.84 -36.01
CA LYS A 121 -16.66 13.96 -35.23
C LYS A 121 -15.22 14.20 -35.63
N VAL A 122 -14.94 15.38 -36.18
CA VAL A 122 -13.60 15.80 -36.61
C VAL A 122 -13.34 17.22 -36.12
N PRO A 123 -12.24 17.48 -35.37
CA PRO A 123 -11.22 16.51 -34.95
C PRO A 123 -11.68 15.64 -33.78
N TYR A 124 -11.13 14.43 -33.67
CA TYR A 124 -11.33 13.56 -32.51
C TYR A 124 -10.09 13.64 -31.61
N ILE A 125 -10.28 14.14 -30.38
CA ILE A 125 -9.18 14.50 -29.47
C ILE A 125 -8.57 13.24 -28.85
N ASN A 126 -7.25 13.14 -28.90
CA ASN A 126 -6.44 12.16 -28.18
C ASN A 126 -5.97 12.75 -26.84
N ASN A 127 -6.08 11.97 -25.76
CA ASN A 127 -5.71 12.37 -24.40
C ASN A 127 -4.35 11.80 -23.92
N ALA A 128 -3.60 11.16 -24.81
CA ALA A 128 -2.31 10.52 -24.55
C ALA A 128 -1.11 11.44 -24.76
N LEU A 129 -1.28 12.57 -25.46
CA LEU A 129 -0.29 13.65 -25.56
C LEU A 129 -1.01 14.98 -25.44
N ILE A 130 -0.64 15.77 -24.42
CA ILE A 130 -1.29 17.05 -24.10
C ILE A 130 -0.23 18.05 -23.65
N ILE A 131 -0.29 19.27 -24.16
CA ILE A 131 0.64 20.36 -23.79
C ILE A 131 -0.19 21.56 -23.37
N THR A 132 0.05 22.15 -22.19
CA THR A 132 -0.76 23.29 -21.75
C THR A 132 -0.01 24.22 -20.80
N PRO A 133 -0.31 25.53 -20.79
CA PRO A 133 0.04 26.36 -19.66
C PRO A 133 -0.79 25.94 -18.44
N PRO A 134 -0.30 26.23 -17.22
CA PRO A 134 -1.12 26.06 -16.02
C PRO A 134 -2.34 26.98 -16.08
N ASN A 135 -3.40 26.57 -15.39
CA ASN A 135 -4.66 27.29 -15.25
C ASN A 135 -5.44 27.55 -16.54
N HIS A 136 -5.20 26.77 -17.61
CA HIS A 136 -5.90 26.97 -18.88
C HIS A 136 -7.42 26.74 -18.74
N PRO A 137 -8.29 27.65 -19.24
CA PRO A 137 -9.73 27.58 -18.97
C PRO A 137 -10.43 26.32 -19.50
N PHE A 138 -9.93 25.70 -20.58
CA PHE A 138 -10.49 24.43 -21.07
C PHE A 138 -10.35 23.30 -20.03
N PHE A 139 -9.28 23.29 -19.23
CA PHE A 139 -9.12 22.30 -18.16
C PHE A 139 -10.07 22.52 -16.99
N ILE A 140 -10.51 23.76 -16.73
CA ILE A 140 -11.58 24.02 -15.76
C ILE A 140 -12.85 23.29 -16.19
N ASN A 141 -13.22 23.37 -17.47
CA ASN A 141 -14.39 22.65 -17.99
C ASN A 141 -14.26 21.14 -17.84
N ILE A 142 -13.06 20.58 -18.07
CA ILE A 142 -12.78 19.15 -17.84
C ILE A 142 -13.01 18.81 -16.36
N ILE A 143 -12.40 19.55 -15.44
CA ILE A 143 -12.48 19.28 -14.00
C ILE A 143 -13.92 19.42 -13.49
N VAL A 144 -14.63 20.48 -13.89
CA VAL A 144 -16.04 20.69 -13.53
C VAL A 144 -16.91 19.55 -14.08
N HIS A 145 -16.67 19.10 -15.31
CA HIS A 145 -17.38 17.96 -15.87
C HIS A 145 -17.17 16.68 -15.04
N LEU A 146 -15.92 16.40 -14.63
CA LEU A 146 -15.60 15.25 -13.77
C LEU A 146 -16.26 15.34 -12.38
N GLN A 147 -16.44 16.55 -11.84
CA GLN A 147 -17.08 16.77 -10.54
C GLN A 147 -18.60 16.64 -10.57
N THR A 148 -19.23 17.03 -11.68
CA THR A 148 -20.68 17.20 -11.77
C THR A 148 -21.39 16.04 -12.48
N THR A 149 -20.65 15.24 -13.26
CA THR A 149 -21.23 14.15 -14.03
C THR A 149 -21.26 12.87 -13.19
N PRO A 150 -22.45 12.27 -12.96
CA PRO A 150 -22.55 11.00 -12.25
C PRO A 150 -21.80 9.90 -12.98
N ILE A 151 -21.04 9.09 -12.23
CA ILE A 151 -20.34 7.93 -12.78
C ILE A 151 -21.34 6.80 -12.99
N PHE A 152 -21.50 6.34 -14.24
CA PHE A 152 -22.30 5.18 -14.61
C PHE A 152 -21.46 4.21 -15.44
N TYR A 153 -21.69 2.91 -15.26
CA TYR A 153 -21.01 1.85 -15.98
C TYR A 153 -22.00 1.03 -16.81
N THR A 154 -21.72 0.92 -18.10
CA THR A 154 -22.51 0.16 -19.08
C THR A 154 -22.23 -1.35 -19.02
N GLY A 155 -21.19 -1.76 -18.28
CA GLY A 155 -20.63 -3.11 -18.32
C GLY A 155 -19.63 -3.31 -19.45
N ASN A 156 -19.45 -2.30 -20.32
CA ASN A 156 -18.42 -2.29 -21.36
C ASN A 156 -17.30 -1.32 -20.97
N LYS A 157 -16.20 -1.87 -20.42
CA LYS A 157 -15.00 -1.11 -20.00
C LYS A 157 -14.56 -0.08 -21.04
N TYR A 158 -14.56 -0.44 -22.32
CA TYR A 158 -14.09 0.45 -23.38
C TYR A 158 -14.96 1.72 -23.47
N GLN A 159 -16.27 1.53 -23.56
CA GLN A 159 -17.22 2.62 -23.68
C GLN A 159 -17.25 3.47 -22.41
N ASP A 160 -17.15 2.83 -21.24
CA ASP A 160 -17.09 3.51 -19.95
C ASP A 160 -15.86 4.42 -19.87
N VAL A 161 -14.66 3.93 -20.21
CA VAL A 161 -13.42 4.73 -20.17
C VAL A 161 -13.48 5.92 -21.13
N LEU A 162 -13.85 5.68 -22.39
CA LEU A 162 -13.89 6.73 -23.40
C LEU A 162 -14.86 7.85 -23.06
N ASN A 163 -16.05 7.50 -22.56
CA ASN A 163 -17.12 8.46 -22.33
C ASN A 163 -17.01 9.21 -21.00
N THR A 164 -16.39 8.61 -19.98
CA THR A 164 -16.32 9.21 -18.64
C THR A 164 -15.06 10.02 -18.39
N THR A 165 -13.93 9.69 -19.02
CA THR A 165 -12.64 10.36 -18.76
C THR A 165 -11.73 10.46 -19.97
N GLY A 166 -12.00 9.71 -21.05
CA GLY A 166 -11.12 9.60 -22.22
C GLY A 166 -11.48 10.51 -23.39
N ALA A 167 -11.03 10.11 -24.58
CA ALA A 167 -11.13 10.86 -25.83
C ALA A 167 -12.55 11.30 -26.23
N SER A 168 -13.59 10.47 -26.02
CA SER A 168 -14.97 10.85 -26.37
C SER A 168 -15.49 11.97 -25.46
N MET A 169 -15.19 11.90 -24.16
CA MET A 169 -15.51 12.97 -23.20
C MET A 169 -14.86 14.29 -23.63
N LEU A 170 -13.54 14.28 -23.89
CA LEU A 170 -12.81 15.48 -24.30
C LEU A 170 -13.32 16.06 -25.61
N THR A 171 -13.59 15.22 -26.61
CA THR A 171 -14.12 15.65 -27.91
C THR A 171 -15.48 16.33 -27.74
N ASN A 172 -16.37 15.76 -26.92
CA ASN A 172 -17.66 16.37 -26.62
C ASN A 172 -17.52 17.72 -25.88
N LEU A 173 -16.59 17.82 -24.92
CA LEU A 173 -16.33 19.07 -24.22
C LEU A 173 -15.76 20.14 -25.15
N TYR A 174 -14.85 19.77 -26.05
CA TYR A 174 -14.28 20.67 -27.04
C TYR A 174 -15.31 21.16 -28.05
N GLU A 175 -16.17 20.30 -28.57
CA GLU A 175 -17.22 20.68 -29.52
C GLU A 175 -18.11 21.81 -28.97
N ASN A 176 -18.42 21.73 -27.67
CA ASN A 176 -19.26 22.69 -26.94
C ASN A 176 -18.45 23.83 -26.31
N TYR A 177 -17.13 23.88 -26.49
CA TYR A 177 -16.29 24.93 -25.93
C TYR A 177 -16.36 26.19 -26.78
N HIS A 178 -16.68 27.34 -26.17
CA HIS A 178 -16.84 28.60 -26.89
C HIS A 178 -15.51 29.22 -27.35
N ASN A 179 -14.43 29.02 -26.61
CA ASN A 179 -13.14 29.67 -26.87
C ASN A 179 -12.17 28.74 -27.63
N LYS A 180 -12.62 28.15 -28.75
CA LYS A 180 -11.82 27.16 -29.50
C LYS A 180 -10.47 27.70 -29.95
N ASP A 181 -10.35 29.00 -30.17
CA ASP A 181 -9.12 29.66 -30.59
C ASP A 181 -7.98 29.55 -29.58
N THR A 182 -8.27 29.20 -28.31
CA THR A 182 -7.27 28.96 -27.25
C THR A 182 -6.86 27.49 -27.14
N VAL A 183 -7.42 26.61 -27.97
CA VAL A 183 -7.14 25.16 -28.00
C VAL A 183 -6.69 24.76 -29.39
N ASP A 184 -5.42 24.44 -29.55
CA ASP A 184 -4.88 23.94 -30.80
C ASP A 184 -4.96 22.41 -30.83
N ILE A 185 -5.34 21.86 -31.97
CA ILE A 185 -5.35 20.41 -32.19
C ILE A 185 -4.20 20.05 -33.13
N LEU A 186 -3.23 19.28 -32.62
CA LEU A 186 -2.08 18.82 -33.37
C LEU A 186 -2.53 17.74 -34.36
N PRO A 187 -2.19 17.86 -35.66
CA PRO A 187 -2.55 16.88 -36.67
C PRO A 187 -2.01 15.48 -36.35
N ALA A 188 -2.79 14.44 -36.64
CA ALA A 188 -2.39 13.06 -36.37
C ALA A 188 -1.13 12.70 -37.15
N GLU A 189 -0.95 13.24 -38.36
CA GLU A 189 0.26 13.05 -39.18
C GLU A 189 1.54 13.51 -38.47
N LEU A 190 1.43 14.45 -37.53
CA LEU A 190 2.55 15.01 -36.79
C LEU A 190 2.87 14.18 -35.53
N VAL A 191 1.86 13.76 -34.77
CA VAL A 191 2.04 13.19 -33.41
C VAL A 191 1.50 11.78 -33.23
N SER A 192 0.76 11.25 -34.19
CA SER A 192 0.17 9.90 -34.20
C SER A 192 -0.03 9.41 -35.65
N PRO A 193 1.05 9.30 -36.45
CA PRO A 193 0.95 9.13 -37.92
C PRO A 193 0.35 7.78 -38.35
N PHE A 194 0.30 6.81 -37.44
CA PHE A 194 -0.19 5.47 -37.68
C PHE A 194 -1.48 5.21 -36.89
N SER A 195 -2.43 4.55 -37.53
CA SER A 195 -3.54 3.90 -36.84
C SER A 195 -3.07 2.66 -36.08
N ARG A 196 -3.87 2.20 -35.12
CA ARG A 196 -3.62 0.95 -34.39
C ARG A 196 -3.43 -0.25 -35.29
N GLU A 197 -4.20 -0.34 -36.37
CA GLU A 197 -4.08 -1.43 -37.33
C GLU A 197 -2.74 -1.39 -38.07
N GLU A 198 -2.26 -0.19 -38.41
CA GLU A 198 -0.95 0.00 -39.06
C GLU A 198 0.20 -0.31 -38.10
N VAL A 199 0.14 0.16 -36.85
CA VAL A 199 1.13 -0.21 -35.82
C VAL A 199 1.14 -1.71 -35.58
N LYS A 200 -0.04 -2.33 -35.53
CA LYS A 200 -0.17 -3.79 -35.43
C LYS A 200 0.50 -4.47 -36.63
N ASN A 201 0.24 -4.03 -37.85
CA ASN A 201 0.87 -4.61 -39.04
C ASN A 201 2.39 -4.43 -39.03
N TYR A 202 2.89 -3.28 -38.55
CA TYR A 202 4.31 -3.02 -38.40
C TYR A 202 4.98 -4.00 -37.43
N ILE A 203 4.43 -4.15 -36.23
CA ILE A 203 4.94 -5.09 -35.21
C ILE A 203 4.97 -6.54 -35.71
N HIS A 204 4.04 -6.93 -36.59
CA HIS A 204 3.98 -8.29 -37.15
C HIS A 204 4.79 -8.47 -38.45
N GLY A 205 5.58 -7.48 -38.87
CA GLY A 205 6.37 -7.55 -40.11
C GLY A 205 5.51 -7.62 -41.37
N LYS A 206 4.29 -7.05 -41.33
CA LYS A 206 3.31 -7.03 -42.44
C LYS A 206 3.09 -5.63 -43.00
N ALA A 207 3.80 -4.63 -42.50
CA ALA A 207 3.67 -3.26 -42.98
C ALA A 207 4.46 -3.04 -44.28
N ASP A 208 3.95 -2.14 -45.12
CA ASP A 208 4.64 -1.68 -46.32
C ASP A 208 5.65 -0.59 -45.93
N GLU A 209 6.95 -0.89 -46.05
CA GLU A 209 8.05 0.01 -45.69
C GLU A 209 7.95 1.38 -46.38
N LYS A 210 7.48 1.45 -47.62
CA LYS A 210 7.36 2.73 -48.35
C LYS A 210 6.26 3.62 -47.77
N ILE A 211 5.18 3.01 -47.26
CA ILE A 211 4.09 3.74 -46.60
C ILE A 211 4.55 4.26 -45.25
N LEU A 212 5.32 3.46 -44.49
CA LEU A 212 5.89 3.86 -43.21
C LEU A 212 6.84 5.05 -43.36
N GLU A 213 7.82 4.95 -44.26
CA GLU A 213 8.78 6.03 -44.53
C GLU A 213 8.08 7.33 -44.90
N LYS A 214 7.08 7.27 -45.79
CA LYS A 214 6.32 8.45 -46.20
C LYS A 214 5.59 9.11 -45.03
N LYS A 215 5.01 8.33 -44.12
CA LYS A 215 4.29 8.85 -42.95
C LYS A 215 5.23 9.41 -41.88
N LEU A 216 6.45 8.89 -41.78
CA LEU A 216 7.46 9.36 -40.82
C LEU A 216 8.14 10.66 -41.24
N GLN A 217 8.15 11.02 -42.53
CA GLN A 217 8.85 12.21 -43.04
C GLN A 217 8.54 13.51 -42.30
N ASN A 218 7.32 13.66 -41.74
CA ASN A 218 6.87 14.86 -41.04
C ASN A 218 6.43 14.59 -39.60
N ALA A 219 6.68 13.39 -39.07
CA ALA A 219 6.26 13.03 -37.72
C ALA A 219 7.31 13.49 -36.70
N ILE A 220 6.84 14.08 -35.60
CA ILE A 220 7.70 14.46 -34.45
C ILE A 220 7.51 13.51 -33.27
N ALA A 221 6.44 12.73 -33.27
CA ALA A 221 6.19 11.67 -32.31
C ALA A 221 5.38 10.54 -32.92
N ILE A 222 5.56 9.33 -32.39
CA ILE A 222 4.82 8.13 -32.80
C ILE A 222 4.05 7.62 -31.59
N HIS A 223 2.73 7.48 -31.73
CA HIS A 223 1.90 6.75 -30.77
C HIS A 223 1.77 5.30 -31.22
N TYR A 224 2.25 4.36 -30.40
CA TYR A 224 2.20 2.94 -30.72
C TYR A 224 0.93 2.24 -30.23
N PHE A 225 0.13 2.88 -29.38
CA PHE A 225 -1.10 2.31 -28.82
C PHE A 225 -0.88 0.93 -28.16
N LEU A 226 0.32 0.66 -27.64
CA LEU A 226 0.69 -0.63 -27.02
C LEU A 226 -0.10 -0.86 -25.73
N GLY A 227 -0.46 0.22 -25.03
CA GLY A 227 -1.31 0.19 -23.85
C GLY A 227 -2.80 0.19 -24.17
N SER A 228 -3.21 0.13 -25.45
CA SER A 228 -4.61 0.27 -25.82
C SER A 228 -5.43 -0.92 -25.30
N TRP A 229 -6.12 -0.69 -24.17
CA TRP A 229 -7.18 -1.52 -23.56
C TRP A 229 -8.36 -1.86 -24.48
N LEU A 230 -8.26 -1.41 -25.72
CA LEU A 230 -9.10 -1.61 -26.89
C LEU A 230 -8.79 -2.90 -27.65
N ILE A 231 -7.56 -3.37 -27.53
CA ILE A 231 -7.10 -4.60 -28.13
C ILE A 231 -7.29 -5.68 -27.07
N LYS A 232 -8.19 -6.65 -27.32
CA LYS A 232 -8.18 -7.88 -26.51
C LYS A 232 -6.77 -8.45 -26.59
N ASN A 233 -6.17 -8.77 -25.45
CA ASN A 233 -4.78 -9.22 -25.22
C ASN A 233 -4.27 -10.43 -26.03
N ASN A 234 -4.86 -10.77 -27.18
CA ASN A 234 -4.45 -11.86 -28.06
C ASN A 234 -4.32 -11.47 -29.54
N ASP A 235 -4.50 -10.20 -29.87
CA ASP A 235 -4.42 -9.76 -31.27
C ASP A 235 -2.98 -9.61 -31.78
N TYR A 236 -1.98 -9.72 -30.88
CA TYR A 236 -0.56 -9.75 -31.20
C TYR A 236 0.03 -11.16 -31.38
N LEU A 237 -0.78 -12.22 -31.23
CA LEU A 237 -0.33 -13.60 -31.35
C LEU A 237 -0.92 -14.27 -32.60
N PRO A 238 -0.12 -15.00 -33.40
CA PRO A 238 -0.63 -15.70 -34.58
C PRO A 238 -1.78 -16.64 -34.21
N GLN A 239 -2.81 -16.74 -35.06
CA GLN A 239 -4.09 -17.43 -34.78
C GLN A 239 -3.98 -18.88 -34.27
N LYS A 240 -2.82 -19.53 -34.40
CA LYS A 240 -2.55 -20.87 -33.84
C LYS A 240 -2.26 -20.89 -32.34
N ASN A 241 -2.02 -19.76 -31.68
CA ASN A 241 -1.64 -19.65 -30.26
C ASN A 241 -2.52 -18.65 -29.46
N ARG A 242 -3.85 -18.66 -29.64
CA ARG A 242 -4.72 -17.91 -28.73
C ARG A 242 -4.71 -18.58 -27.35
N LEU A 243 -3.90 -18.06 -26.43
CA LEU A 243 -3.93 -18.46 -25.02
C LEU A 243 -5.23 -17.96 -24.41
N SER A 244 -6.09 -18.86 -23.95
CA SER A 244 -7.29 -18.50 -23.19
C SER A 244 -6.88 -18.18 -21.75
N TYR A 245 -7.27 -17.02 -21.23
CA TYR A 245 -7.21 -16.73 -19.80
C TYR A 245 -7.96 -17.81 -19.02
N MET A 246 -7.32 -18.37 -18.00
CA MET A 246 -7.96 -19.40 -17.19
C MET A 246 -9.05 -18.77 -16.31
N PRO A 247 -10.30 -19.26 -16.37
CA PRO A 247 -11.33 -18.82 -15.45
C PRO A 247 -10.94 -19.11 -13.99
N ILE A 248 -11.27 -18.20 -13.08
CA ILE A 248 -10.94 -18.35 -11.65
C ILE A 248 -11.47 -19.66 -11.04
N SER A 249 -12.59 -20.19 -11.57
CA SER A 249 -13.17 -21.47 -11.16
C SER A 249 -12.28 -22.67 -11.49
N GLU A 250 -11.57 -22.63 -12.62
CA GLU A 250 -10.62 -23.67 -13.02
C GLU A 250 -9.33 -23.57 -12.21
N LEU A 251 -8.80 -22.36 -12.03
CA LEU A 251 -7.65 -22.12 -11.16
C LEU A 251 -7.92 -22.57 -9.72
N TYR A 252 -9.16 -22.41 -9.23
CA TYR A 252 -9.54 -22.93 -7.92
C TYR A 252 -9.53 -24.47 -7.85
N GLN A 253 -9.81 -25.20 -8.94
CA GLN A 253 -9.63 -26.66 -8.95
C GLN A 253 -8.15 -27.03 -8.83
N ILE A 254 -7.29 -26.35 -9.59
CA ILE A 254 -5.83 -26.56 -9.52
C ILE A 254 -5.31 -26.23 -8.12
N PHE A 255 -5.76 -25.14 -7.50
CA PHE A 255 -5.41 -24.78 -6.13
C PHE A 255 -5.82 -25.86 -5.12
N LYS A 256 -6.95 -26.54 -5.29
CA LYS A 256 -7.32 -27.65 -4.39
C LYS A 256 -6.37 -28.85 -4.51
N GLU A 257 -5.84 -29.10 -5.71
CA GLU A 257 -4.84 -30.15 -5.92
C GLU A 257 -3.45 -29.75 -5.40
N TYR A 258 -3.10 -28.46 -5.53
CA TYR A 258 -1.81 -27.89 -5.14
C TYR A 258 -2.03 -26.67 -4.21
N PRO A 259 -2.41 -26.89 -2.93
CA PRO A 259 -2.86 -25.82 -2.03
C PRO A 259 -1.73 -24.95 -1.47
N VAL A 260 -0.48 -25.27 -1.79
CA VAL A 260 0.68 -24.51 -1.36
C VAL A 260 0.95 -23.40 -2.37
N ILE A 261 0.97 -22.16 -1.91
CA ILE A 261 1.28 -21.00 -2.74
C ILE A 261 2.68 -20.49 -2.42
N CYS A 262 3.42 -20.17 -3.49
CA CYS A 262 4.74 -19.57 -3.43
C CYS A 262 4.71 -18.22 -4.17
N THR A 263 5.26 -17.18 -3.57
CA THR A 263 5.47 -15.87 -4.24
C THR A 263 6.95 -15.48 -4.29
N ASP A 264 7.83 -16.29 -3.70
CA ASP A 264 9.28 -16.09 -3.67
C ASP A 264 9.99 -17.24 -4.40
N SER A 265 10.56 -16.94 -5.56
CA SER A 265 11.26 -17.93 -6.40
C SER A 265 12.52 -18.52 -5.78
N GLN A 266 13.00 -17.96 -4.66
CA GLN A 266 14.12 -18.50 -3.90
C GLN A 266 13.68 -19.61 -2.93
N MET A 267 12.37 -19.71 -2.64
CA MET A 267 11.81 -20.77 -1.83
C MET A 267 11.47 -21.99 -2.69
N SER A 268 12.24 -23.06 -2.53
CA SER A 268 11.96 -24.36 -3.15
C SER A 268 10.78 -25.03 -2.45
N LEU A 269 9.59 -24.93 -3.05
CA LEU A 269 8.36 -25.57 -2.56
C LEU A 269 7.83 -26.54 -3.63
N PRO A 270 8.22 -27.83 -3.59
CA PRO A 270 7.70 -28.84 -4.51
C PRO A 270 6.18 -28.92 -4.48
N ASN A 271 5.54 -29.14 -5.63
CA ASN A 271 4.09 -29.24 -5.77
C ASN A 271 3.31 -28.00 -5.29
N SER A 272 3.92 -26.81 -5.42
CA SER A 272 3.27 -25.53 -5.12
C SER A 272 2.88 -24.77 -6.39
N LEU A 273 2.03 -23.75 -6.24
CA LEU A 273 1.70 -22.79 -7.28
C LEU A 273 2.53 -21.53 -7.07
N PHE A 274 3.35 -21.18 -8.06
CA PHE A 274 4.10 -19.93 -8.04
C PHE A 274 3.23 -18.80 -8.59
N PHE A 275 2.95 -17.78 -7.80
CA PHE A 275 2.27 -16.56 -8.24
C PHE A 275 3.32 -15.49 -8.52
N ALA A 276 3.47 -15.12 -9.78
CA ALA A 276 4.42 -14.12 -10.27
C ALA A 276 4.00 -12.68 -9.93
N VAL A 277 3.85 -12.38 -8.65
CA VAL A 277 3.39 -11.06 -8.17
C VAL A 277 4.39 -9.98 -8.57
N LYS A 278 3.87 -8.86 -9.08
CA LYS A 278 4.63 -7.66 -9.40
C LYS A 278 4.51 -6.64 -8.27
N THR A 279 5.62 -5.95 -8.00
CA THR A 279 5.72 -4.75 -7.15
C THR A 279 6.56 -3.71 -7.88
N TYR A 280 6.67 -2.49 -7.33
CA TYR A 280 7.45 -1.41 -7.93
C TYR A 280 8.91 -1.80 -8.28
N SER A 281 9.56 -2.58 -7.42
CA SER A 281 10.98 -2.96 -7.57
C SER A 281 11.19 -4.41 -8.02
N TYR A 282 10.13 -5.19 -8.23
CA TYR A 282 10.23 -6.63 -8.46
C TYR A 282 9.13 -7.14 -9.39
N ASP A 283 9.50 -7.83 -10.47
CA ASP A 283 8.56 -8.52 -11.36
C ASP A 283 8.75 -10.04 -11.23
N GLY A 284 7.77 -10.70 -10.60
CA GLY A 284 7.79 -12.14 -10.41
C GLY A 284 7.81 -12.95 -11.71
N ASN A 285 7.36 -12.40 -12.84
CA ASN A 285 7.31 -13.14 -14.11
C ASN A 285 8.70 -13.51 -14.60
N LYS A 286 9.72 -12.69 -14.29
CA LYS A 286 11.12 -12.95 -14.62
C LYS A 286 11.65 -14.22 -13.93
N PHE A 287 10.98 -14.68 -12.88
CA PHE A 287 11.39 -15.83 -12.08
C PHE A 287 10.47 -17.05 -12.23
N ALA A 288 9.47 -16.99 -13.11
CA ALA A 288 8.51 -18.07 -13.30
C ALA A 288 9.19 -19.39 -13.72
N GLN A 289 10.12 -19.34 -14.68
CA GLN A 289 10.87 -20.54 -15.09
C GLN A 289 11.70 -21.10 -13.93
N LYS A 290 12.40 -20.23 -13.19
CA LYS A 290 13.19 -20.63 -12.01
C LYS A 290 12.33 -21.31 -10.94
N ALA A 291 11.11 -20.82 -10.72
CA ALA A 291 10.19 -21.41 -9.75
C ALA A 291 9.72 -22.81 -10.20
N LEU A 292 9.44 -23.00 -11.49
CA LEU A 292 9.13 -24.32 -12.06
C LEU A 292 10.32 -25.28 -11.92
N ASP A 293 11.54 -24.82 -12.23
CA ASP A 293 12.77 -25.60 -12.09
C ASP A 293 13.04 -25.99 -10.61
N ALA A 294 12.62 -25.14 -9.67
CA ALA A 294 12.66 -25.39 -8.23
C ALA A 294 11.53 -26.31 -7.72
N GLY A 295 10.68 -26.85 -8.60
CA GLY A 295 9.67 -27.85 -8.27
C GLY A 295 8.24 -27.33 -8.11
N CYS A 296 7.97 -26.05 -8.39
CA CYS A 296 6.58 -25.57 -8.48
C CYS A 296 5.85 -26.30 -9.61
N ARG A 297 4.60 -26.69 -9.38
CA ARG A 297 3.81 -27.41 -10.37
C ARG A 297 3.37 -26.51 -11.52
N TYR A 298 2.90 -25.31 -11.18
CA TYR A 298 2.47 -24.30 -12.15
C TYR A 298 2.97 -22.92 -11.75
N ALA A 299 3.17 -22.06 -12.75
CA ALA A 299 3.47 -20.65 -12.58
C ALA A 299 2.32 -19.79 -13.10
N VAL A 300 1.64 -19.07 -12.21
CA VAL A 300 0.59 -18.10 -12.54
C VAL A 300 1.24 -16.78 -12.91
N VAL A 301 1.04 -16.35 -14.16
CA VAL A 301 1.70 -15.22 -14.80
C VAL A 301 0.68 -14.30 -15.47
N ASP A 302 1.00 -13.02 -15.58
CA ASP A 302 0.21 -12.02 -16.31
C ASP A 302 0.95 -11.48 -17.55
N ASN A 303 2.19 -11.93 -17.78
CA ASN A 303 2.97 -11.61 -18.98
C ASN A 303 2.99 -12.81 -19.94
N PRO A 304 2.29 -12.75 -21.10
CA PRO A 304 2.29 -13.87 -22.05
C PRO A 304 3.68 -14.17 -22.64
N MET A 305 4.60 -13.22 -22.65
CA MET A 305 5.94 -13.38 -23.23
C MET A 305 6.83 -14.35 -22.45
N VAL A 306 6.53 -14.63 -21.17
CA VAL A 306 7.34 -15.54 -20.36
C VAL A 306 6.92 -17.00 -20.47
N ILE A 307 5.84 -17.28 -21.21
CA ILE A 307 5.25 -18.62 -21.33
C ILE A 307 6.06 -19.46 -22.31
N THR A 308 6.68 -20.52 -21.80
CA THR A 308 7.50 -21.43 -22.61
C THR A 308 6.86 -22.82 -22.79
N ASN A 309 5.90 -23.18 -21.94
CA ASN A 309 5.23 -24.48 -21.94
C ASN A 309 3.86 -24.43 -21.22
N ASN A 310 3.20 -25.58 -21.09
CA ASN A 310 1.86 -25.72 -20.49
C ASN A 310 1.84 -25.69 -18.94
N LEU A 311 2.98 -25.51 -18.28
CA LEU A 311 3.05 -25.32 -16.82
C LEU A 311 2.80 -23.87 -16.41
N TYR A 312 2.67 -22.96 -17.36
CA TYR A 312 2.31 -21.57 -17.12
C TYR A 312 0.79 -21.39 -17.21
N ILE A 313 0.23 -20.63 -16.27
CA ILE A 313 -1.18 -20.25 -16.23
C ILE A 313 -1.25 -18.74 -16.46
N LEU A 314 -1.79 -18.35 -17.62
CA LEU A 314 -1.97 -16.93 -17.95
C LEU A 314 -3.24 -16.38 -17.33
N VAL A 315 -3.11 -15.28 -16.60
CA VAL A 315 -4.21 -14.52 -15.98
C VAL A 315 -4.10 -13.04 -16.34
N ASP A 316 -5.17 -12.27 -16.13
CA ASP A 316 -5.17 -10.84 -16.45
C ASP A 316 -4.24 -10.03 -15.53
N ASP A 317 -4.29 -10.32 -14.23
CA ASP A 317 -3.50 -9.67 -13.18
C ASP A 317 -3.28 -10.68 -12.05
N VAL A 318 -2.01 -10.95 -11.72
CA VAL A 318 -1.66 -12.00 -10.75
C VAL A 318 -2.17 -11.66 -9.34
N LEU A 319 -2.08 -10.40 -8.91
CA LEU A 319 -2.47 -9.99 -7.56
C LEU A 319 -3.99 -10.02 -7.40
N GLN A 320 -4.73 -9.47 -8.36
CA GLN A 320 -6.19 -9.51 -8.36
C GLN A 320 -6.71 -10.95 -8.44
N THR A 321 -6.05 -11.80 -9.24
CA THR A 321 -6.38 -13.23 -9.30
C THR A 321 -6.17 -13.90 -7.95
N LEU A 322 -5.05 -13.62 -7.27
CA LEU A 322 -4.77 -14.14 -5.93
C LEU A 322 -5.83 -13.69 -4.91
N GLU A 323 -6.22 -12.42 -4.92
CA GLU A 323 -7.27 -11.87 -4.06
C GLU A 323 -8.64 -12.53 -4.32
N GLN A 324 -9.00 -12.76 -5.59
CA GLN A 324 -10.22 -13.45 -5.98
C GLN A 324 -10.21 -14.92 -5.52
N LEU A 325 -9.07 -15.60 -5.70
CA LEU A 325 -8.88 -16.98 -5.25
C LEU A 325 -9.05 -17.08 -3.72
N ALA A 326 -8.45 -16.15 -2.97
CA ALA A 326 -8.58 -16.07 -1.52
C ALA A 326 -10.03 -15.89 -1.07
N LYS A 327 -10.77 -14.97 -1.71
CA LYS A 327 -12.20 -14.73 -1.44
C LYS A 327 -13.04 -15.99 -1.68
N ILE A 328 -12.82 -16.69 -2.79
CA ILE A 328 -13.55 -17.93 -3.12
C ILE A 328 -13.24 -19.01 -2.09
N HIS A 329 -11.96 -19.20 -1.76
CA HIS A 329 -11.54 -20.19 -0.80
C HIS A 329 -12.15 -19.95 0.59
N HIS A 330 -12.08 -18.72 1.09
CA HIS A 330 -12.69 -18.34 2.36
C HIS A 330 -14.21 -18.51 2.35
N LYS A 331 -14.90 -18.10 1.28
CA LYS A 331 -16.36 -18.26 1.13
C LYS A 331 -16.81 -19.73 1.19
N ILE A 332 -15.99 -20.65 0.71
CA ILE A 332 -16.28 -22.09 0.74
C ILE A 332 -16.13 -22.64 2.16
N LEU A 333 -15.05 -22.27 2.86
CA LEU A 333 -14.80 -22.76 4.21
C LEU A 333 -15.64 -22.06 5.29
N LYS A 334 -16.06 -20.81 5.03
CA LYS A 334 -16.85 -19.97 5.94
C LYS A 334 -16.23 -19.83 7.34
N THR A 335 -14.91 -19.96 7.44
CA THR A 335 -14.17 -19.83 8.69
C THR A 335 -14.37 -18.41 9.25
N PRO A 336 -14.77 -18.24 10.53
CA PRO A 336 -14.84 -16.94 11.18
C PRO A 336 -13.49 -16.20 11.15
N VAL A 337 -13.51 -14.91 10.81
CA VAL A 337 -12.32 -14.05 10.70
C VAL A 337 -12.37 -12.91 11.73
N ILE A 338 -11.31 -12.78 12.50
CA ILE A 338 -11.03 -11.65 13.39
C ILE A 338 -10.07 -10.70 12.67
N GLY A 339 -10.57 -9.54 12.25
CA GLY A 339 -9.78 -8.46 11.65
C GLY A 339 -9.19 -7.53 12.72
N ILE A 340 -7.88 -7.33 12.71
CA ILE A 340 -7.17 -6.48 13.69
C ILE A 340 -6.47 -5.33 12.98
N THR A 341 -6.85 -4.09 13.29
CA THR A 341 -6.16 -2.88 12.81
C THR A 341 -5.84 -1.93 13.95
N GLY A 342 -5.22 -0.79 13.64
CA GLY A 342 -4.83 0.25 14.59
C GLY A 342 -3.49 0.90 14.26
N THR A 343 -3.13 1.93 15.01
CA THR A 343 -1.85 2.65 14.87
C THR A 343 -0.72 1.78 15.44
N CYS A 344 -0.80 1.42 16.73
CA CYS A 344 0.20 0.63 17.46
C CYS A 344 -0.43 -0.62 18.09
N GLY A 345 0.36 -1.65 18.42
CA GLY A 345 -0.11 -2.83 19.17
C GLY A 345 -0.74 -3.96 18.33
N LYS A 346 -1.07 -3.74 17.05
CA LYS A 346 -1.67 -4.73 16.14
C LYS A 346 -1.08 -6.15 16.26
N THR A 347 0.23 -6.26 16.02
CA THR A 347 0.93 -7.55 16.01
C THR A 347 0.97 -8.19 17.39
N THR A 348 1.22 -7.41 18.45
CA THR A 348 1.20 -7.90 19.84
C THR A 348 -0.18 -8.42 20.22
N THR A 349 -1.24 -7.69 19.92
CA THR A 349 -2.63 -8.14 20.15
C THR A 349 -2.94 -9.39 19.35
N LYS A 350 -2.54 -9.44 18.07
CA LYS A 350 -2.71 -10.62 17.21
C LYS A 350 -1.97 -11.83 17.76
N ASP A 351 -0.72 -11.68 18.23
CA ASP A 351 0.09 -12.76 18.80
C ASP A 351 -0.53 -13.28 20.11
N LEU A 352 -0.97 -12.39 21.00
CA LEU A 352 -1.65 -12.77 22.24
C LEU A 352 -2.98 -13.50 21.98
N ILE A 353 -3.81 -12.99 21.06
CA ILE A 353 -5.06 -13.68 20.65
C ILE A 353 -4.76 -15.03 20.03
N THR A 354 -3.73 -15.11 19.18
CA THR A 354 -3.28 -16.36 18.57
C THR A 354 -2.90 -17.36 19.65
N ALA A 355 -2.09 -16.96 20.64
CA ALA A 355 -1.68 -17.82 21.74
C ALA A 355 -2.87 -18.31 22.56
N VAL A 356 -3.77 -17.40 22.95
CA VAL A 356 -4.97 -17.73 23.75
C VAL A 356 -5.90 -18.68 23.01
N LEU A 357 -6.23 -18.41 21.75
CA LEU A 357 -7.17 -19.24 20.98
C LEU A 357 -6.57 -20.60 20.57
N SER A 358 -5.24 -20.68 20.41
CA SER A 358 -4.56 -21.95 20.07
C SER A 358 -4.65 -23.01 21.17
N THR A 359 -5.10 -22.65 22.39
CA THR A 359 -5.37 -23.61 23.48
C THR A 359 -6.50 -24.58 23.16
N LYS A 360 -7.43 -24.18 22.28
CA LYS A 360 -8.66 -24.91 21.99
C LYS A 360 -8.96 -25.03 20.50
N TYR A 361 -8.58 -24.04 19.71
CA TYR A 361 -8.96 -23.93 18.30
C TYR A 361 -7.78 -24.17 17.36
N ASN A 362 -8.05 -24.87 16.26
CA ASN A 362 -7.16 -24.88 15.10
C ASN A 362 -7.37 -23.58 14.32
N LEU A 363 -6.30 -22.81 14.13
CA LEU A 363 -6.42 -21.48 13.54
C LEU A 363 -5.30 -21.16 12.56
N VAL A 364 -5.54 -20.15 11.73
CA VAL A 364 -4.52 -19.50 10.91
C VAL A 364 -4.42 -18.04 11.32
N SER A 365 -3.19 -17.53 11.43
CA SER A 365 -2.96 -16.09 11.64
C SER A 365 -1.98 -15.50 10.63
N THR A 366 -2.04 -14.18 10.47
CA THR A 366 -1.05 -13.42 9.70
C THR A 366 0.37 -13.72 10.22
N LYS A 367 1.25 -14.14 9.32
CA LYS A 367 2.66 -14.35 9.60
C LYS A 367 3.40 -13.01 9.57
N GLY A 368 4.25 -12.78 10.57
CA GLY A 368 5.02 -11.54 10.68
C GLY A 368 4.12 -10.30 10.62
N SER A 369 4.48 -9.35 9.76
CA SER A 369 3.74 -8.12 9.48
C SER A 369 3.17 -8.06 8.06
N GLU A 370 2.85 -9.22 7.47
CA GLU A 370 2.24 -9.33 6.13
C GLU A 370 0.76 -8.92 6.17
N ASN A 371 0.51 -7.63 6.41
CA ASN A 371 -0.81 -7.08 6.76
C ASN A 371 -1.47 -6.28 5.63
N ALA A 372 -0.87 -6.26 4.43
CA ALA A 372 -1.43 -5.71 3.19
C ALA A 372 -2.18 -6.79 2.38
N SER A 373 -2.77 -6.41 1.23
CA SER A 373 -3.66 -7.30 0.45
C SER A 373 -3.04 -8.63 0.07
N LEU A 374 -1.77 -8.63 -0.34
CA LEU A 374 -1.01 -9.85 -0.65
C LEU A 374 -0.94 -10.78 0.56
N GLY A 375 -0.46 -10.28 1.70
CA GLY A 375 -0.30 -11.06 2.94
C GLY A 375 -1.62 -11.56 3.52
N ALA A 376 -2.66 -10.73 3.46
CA ALA A 376 -4.01 -11.13 3.86
C ALA A 376 -4.55 -12.26 2.97
N SER A 377 -4.36 -12.16 1.65
CA SER A 377 -4.79 -13.19 0.68
C SER A 377 -4.02 -14.51 0.89
N LEU A 378 -2.70 -14.45 1.07
CA LEU A 378 -1.88 -15.62 1.39
C LEU A 378 -2.27 -16.25 2.73
N THR A 379 -2.72 -15.46 3.70
CA THR A 379 -3.21 -15.97 4.98
C THR A 379 -4.52 -16.71 4.82
N LEU A 380 -5.47 -16.19 4.04
CA LEU A 380 -6.72 -16.88 3.73
C LEU A 380 -6.49 -18.16 2.92
N LEU A 381 -5.56 -18.16 1.96
CA LEU A 381 -5.25 -19.34 1.15
C LEU A 381 -4.55 -20.46 1.92
N ARG A 382 -4.07 -20.18 3.15
CA ARG A 382 -3.59 -21.21 4.08
C ARG A 382 -4.71 -21.87 4.91
N LEU A 383 -5.95 -21.39 4.77
CA LEU A 383 -7.09 -22.02 5.42
C LEU A 383 -7.27 -23.47 4.94
N LYS A 384 -7.87 -24.25 5.82
CA LYS A 384 -8.13 -25.68 5.64
C LYS A 384 -9.43 -26.01 6.39
N PRO A 385 -10.15 -27.08 6.04
CA PRO A 385 -11.41 -27.43 6.68
C PRO A 385 -11.35 -27.58 8.20
N GLU A 386 -10.21 -27.98 8.76
CA GLU A 386 -10.00 -28.11 10.21
C GLU A 386 -9.86 -26.77 10.95
N HIS A 387 -9.59 -25.67 10.25
CA HIS A 387 -9.43 -24.37 10.87
C HIS A 387 -10.78 -23.75 11.23
N THR A 388 -10.94 -23.41 12.50
CA THR A 388 -12.19 -22.93 13.10
C THR A 388 -12.22 -21.41 13.31
N VAL A 389 -11.07 -20.74 13.21
CA VAL A 389 -10.95 -19.28 13.26
C VAL A 389 -9.71 -18.81 12.50
N ALA A 390 -9.78 -17.62 11.90
CA ALA A 390 -8.64 -16.94 11.32
C ALA A 390 -8.44 -15.56 11.95
N ILE A 391 -7.18 -15.17 12.16
CA ILE A 391 -6.81 -13.89 12.77
C ILE A 391 -5.96 -13.12 11.76
N ILE A 392 -6.50 -12.03 11.22
CA ILE A 392 -5.86 -11.28 10.15
C ILE A 392 -5.51 -9.87 10.61
N GLU A 393 -4.22 -9.56 10.64
CA GLU A 393 -3.72 -8.21 10.84
C GLU A 393 -3.93 -7.37 9.56
N MET A 394 -4.49 -6.18 9.71
CA MET A 394 -4.83 -5.26 8.62
C MET A 394 -4.02 -3.96 8.74
N GLY A 395 -3.06 -3.81 7.84
CA GLY A 395 -2.22 -2.63 7.69
C GLY A 395 -2.83 -1.64 6.71
N ALA A 396 -2.69 -0.35 7.00
CA ALA A 396 -3.03 0.70 6.06
C ALA A 396 -2.16 1.92 6.34
N CYS A 397 -1.69 2.53 5.25
CA CYS A 397 -0.98 3.81 5.24
C CYS A 397 -1.80 4.94 4.62
N CYS A 398 -2.86 4.62 3.86
CA CYS A 398 -3.73 5.58 3.19
C CYS A 398 -5.21 5.20 3.40
N PRO A 399 -6.15 6.16 3.27
CA PRO A 399 -7.59 5.88 3.31
C PRO A 399 -8.01 4.82 2.30
N ARG A 400 -9.15 4.19 2.56
CA ARG A 400 -9.80 3.13 1.75
C ARG A 400 -9.07 1.77 1.75
N MET A 401 -7.82 1.69 2.21
CA MET A 401 -7.09 0.42 2.27
C MET A 401 -7.74 -0.59 3.22
N ILE A 402 -8.20 -0.14 4.39
CA ILE A 402 -8.87 -1.04 5.36
C ILE A 402 -10.20 -1.51 4.77
N ARG A 403 -10.93 -0.64 4.07
CA ARG A 403 -12.16 -1.00 3.34
C ARG A 403 -11.90 -2.10 2.30
N GLU A 404 -10.88 -1.96 1.46
CA GLU A 404 -10.58 -2.99 0.45
C GLU A 404 -10.10 -4.30 1.11
N LEU A 405 -9.26 -4.23 2.15
CA LEU A 405 -8.87 -5.40 2.94
C LEU A 405 -10.08 -6.09 3.57
N ALA A 406 -11.02 -5.33 4.16
CA ALA A 406 -12.23 -5.90 4.75
C ALA A 406 -13.10 -6.64 3.71
N ARG A 407 -13.15 -6.14 2.47
CA ARG A 407 -13.83 -6.83 1.36
C ARG A 407 -13.14 -8.12 0.92
N ILE A 408 -11.81 -8.20 1.09
CA ILE A 408 -11.04 -9.42 0.82
C ILE A 408 -11.27 -10.45 1.92
N ILE A 409 -11.10 -10.04 3.18
CA ILE A 409 -11.06 -10.98 4.31
C ILE A 409 -12.42 -11.27 4.95
N GLN A 410 -13.42 -10.44 4.65
CA GLN A 410 -14.80 -10.58 5.12
C GLN A 410 -14.89 -10.86 6.63
N PRO A 411 -14.38 -9.95 7.49
CA PRO A 411 -14.31 -10.21 8.92
C PRO A 411 -15.69 -10.27 9.56
N CYS A 412 -15.86 -11.13 10.56
CA CYS A 412 -17.05 -11.17 11.43
C CYS A 412 -16.79 -10.52 12.80
N TYR A 413 -15.52 -10.41 13.18
CA TYR A 413 -15.07 -9.69 14.37
C TYR A 413 -14.05 -8.62 14.01
N GLY A 414 -14.11 -7.47 14.67
CA GLY A 414 -13.15 -6.37 14.48
C GLY A 414 -12.50 -5.91 15.77
N ILE A 415 -11.21 -5.59 15.70
CA ILE A 415 -10.46 -4.94 16.76
C ILE A 415 -9.71 -3.75 16.18
N ILE A 416 -9.91 -2.57 16.74
CA ILE A 416 -9.03 -1.42 16.51
C ILE A 416 -8.25 -1.20 17.80
N THR A 417 -6.96 -1.55 17.82
CA THR A 417 -6.14 -1.54 19.05
C THR A 417 -6.01 -0.14 19.65
N ASN A 418 -5.77 0.86 18.80
CA ASN A 418 -5.77 2.29 19.12
C ASN A 418 -5.72 3.12 17.83
N VAL A 419 -5.97 4.42 17.98
CA VAL A 419 -5.80 5.43 16.96
C VAL A 419 -4.85 6.51 17.49
N GLY A 420 -3.86 6.86 16.69
CA GLY A 420 -2.80 7.80 17.04
C GLY A 420 -2.03 8.26 15.81
N LEU A 421 -1.09 9.18 16.01
CA LEU A 421 -0.23 9.79 14.99
C LEU A 421 0.78 8.76 14.42
N ALA A 422 0.39 8.08 13.34
CA ALA A 422 1.29 7.32 12.48
C ALA A 422 0.81 7.36 11.03
N HIS A 423 1.73 7.21 10.07
CA HIS A 423 1.46 7.30 8.63
C HIS A 423 0.73 8.59 8.23
N LEU A 424 1.04 9.70 8.90
CA LEU A 424 0.39 10.99 8.64
C LEU A 424 0.61 11.48 7.21
N LYS A 425 1.71 11.06 6.56
CA LYS A 425 1.92 11.29 5.13
C LYS A 425 0.71 10.84 4.29
N GLY A 426 0.17 9.65 4.55
CA GLY A 426 -0.95 9.11 3.77
C GLY A 426 -2.33 9.39 4.35
N PHE A 427 -2.47 9.60 5.66
CA PHE A 427 -3.76 9.88 6.30
C PHE A 427 -4.10 11.37 6.46
N GLY A 428 -3.12 12.26 6.32
CA GLY A 428 -3.24 13.71 6.45
C GLY A 428 -3.40 14.22 7.90
N SER A 429 -4.28 13.60 8.69
CA SER A 429 -4.57 14.03 10.08
C SER A 429 -4.97 12.88 10.98
N LEU A 430 -5.02 13.12 12.31
CA LEU A 430 -5.58 12.15 13.26
C LEU A 430 -7.03 11.79 12.92
N ALA A 431 -7.83 12.75 12.46
CA ALA A 431 -9.20 12.49 12.00
C ALA A 431 -9.22 11.57 10.78
N GLY A 432 -8.27 11.72 9.85
CA GLY A 432 -8.06 10.81 8.72
C GLY A 432 -7.67 9.40 9.15
N VAL A 433 -6.82 9.26 10.17
CA VAL A 433 -6.47 7.96 10.78
C VAL A 433 -7.73 7.32 11.38
N ILE A 434 -8.50 8.05 12.18
CA ILE A 434 -9.74 7.56 12.80
C ILE A 434 -10.73 7.08 11.73
N ARG A 435 -10.96 7.91 10.70
CA ARG A 435 -11.86 7.56 9.58
C ARG A 435 -11.39 6.30 8.87
N SER A 436 -10.10 6.20 8.54
CA SER A 436 -9.60 5.05 7.81
C SER A 436 -9.60 3.76 8.62
N LYS A 437 -9.22 3.79 9.91
CA LYS A 437 -9.35 2.60 10.78
C LYS A 437 -10.81 2.23 11.00
N GLY A 438 -11.70 3.23 11.06
CA GLY A 438 -13.15 3.06 11.15
C GLY A 438 -13.79 2.34 9.97
N GLU A 439 -13.12 2.26 8.81
CA GLU A 439 -13.61 1.48 7.66
C GLU A 439 -13.85 0.01 8.00
N LEU A 440 -13.12 -0.56 8.98
CA LEU A 440 -13.37 -1.90 9.51
C LEU A 440 -14.73 -1.96 10.22
N TYR A 441 -15.04 -0.96 11.05
CA TYR A 441 -16.31 -0.85 11.75
C TYR A 441 -17.47 -0.59 10.78
N ASP A 442 -17.24 0.19 9.71
CA ASP A 442 -18.22 0.40 8.65
C ASP A 442 -18.59 -0.89 7.94
N TYR A 443 -17.59 -1.72 7.61
CA TYR A 443 -17.84 -3.04 7.05
C TYR A 443 -18.66 -3.92 8.02
N LEU A 444 -18.25 -4.03 9.28
CA LEU A 444 -18.93 -4.88 10.26
C LEU A 444 -20.37 -4.42 10.51
N ARG A 445 -20.62 -3.10 10.49
CA ARG A 445 -21.97 -2.54 10.65
C ARG A 445 -22.87 -2.90 9.47
N GLN A 446 -22.32 -2.89 8.27
CA GLN A 446 -23.04 -3.25 7.06
C GLN A 446 -23.38 -4.75 7.00
N PHE A 447 -22.49 -5.62 7.49
CA PHE A 447 -22.61 -7.07 7.33
C PHE A 447 -22.95 -7.84 8.62
N GLY A 448 -23.21 -7.15 9.73
CA GLY A 448 -23.68 -7.75 10.99
C GLY A 448 -22.61 -8.42 11.84
N GLY A 449 -21.44 -7.80 11.99
CA GLY A 449 -20.33 -8.27 12.82
C GLY A 449 -20.27 -7.64 14.23
N LYS A 450 -19.37 -8.16 15.06
CA LYS A 450 -19.13 -7.66 16.44
C LYS A 450 -17.77 -7.01 16.56
N ILE A 451 -17.60 -6.13 17.55
CA ILE A 451 -16.31 -5.49 17.82
C ILE A 451 -15.82 -5.73 19.23
N PHE A 452 -14.50 -5.91 19.38
CA PHE A 452 -13.82 -5.80 20.67
C PHE A 452 -13.24 -4.40 20.79
N ILE A 453 -13.64 -3.68 21.85
CA ILE A 453 -13.37 -2.24 21.95
C ILE A 453 -12.85 -1.84 23.32
N HIS A 454 -11.79 -1.02 23.33
CA HIS A 454 -11.33 -0.34 24.53
C HIS A 454 -12.36 0.70 24.96
N LYS A 455 -13.03 0.47 26.10
CA LYS A 455 -14.18 1.24 26.54
C LYS A 455 -13.88 2.72 26.74
N GLU A 456 -12.74 3.03 27.35
CA GLU A 456 -12.31 4.39 27.71
C GLU A 456 -11.70 5.14 26.51
N ASN A 457 -11.51 4.49 25.36
CA ASN A 457 -11.02 5.16 24.17
C ASN A 457 -12.14 5.96 23.47
N THR A 458 -12.20 7.25 23.75
CA THR A 458 -13.21 8.19 23.24
C THR A 458 -13.25 8.26 21.71
N HIS A 459 -12.10 8.17 21.05
CA HIS A 459 -12.04 8.16 19.58
C HIS A 459 -12.71 6.92 19.01
N LEU A 460 -12.42 5.73 19.54
CA LEU A 460 -13.06 4.49 19.09
C LEU A 460 -14.55 4.46 19.42
N GLN A 461 -14.94 4.93 20.60
CA GLN A 461 -16.34 5.03 20.99
C GLN A 461 -17.15 5.93 20.04
N SER A 462 -16.56 7.03 19.55
CA SER A 462 -17.24 7.93 18.63
C SER A 462 -17.63 7.29 17.29
N ILE A 463 -16.88 6.28 16.83
CA ILE A 463 -17.11 5.56 15.57
C ILE A 463 -17.77 4.18 15.75
N ALA A 464 -18.02 3.75 16.99
CA ALA A 464 -18.56 2.41 17.33
C ALA A 464 -20.09 2.34 17.37
N ARG A 465 -20.80 3.44 17.08
CA ARG A 465 -22.27 3.50 17.14
C ARG A 465 -22.92 2.46 16.21
N GLY A 466 -23.95 1.78 16.71
CA GLY A 466 -24.74 0.80 15.97
C GLY A 466 -24.07 -0.58 15.80
N LEU A 467 -22.96 -0.84 16.49
CA LEU A 467 -22.28 -2.14 16.52
C LEU A 467 -22.51 -2.86 17.84
N GLU A 468 -22.53 -4.19 17.81
CA GLU A 468 -22.49 -5.01 19.03
C GLU A 468 -21.07 -4.97 19.62
N GLN A 469 -20.96 -4.56 20.89
CA GLN A 469 -19.68 -4.27 21.53
C GLN A 469 -19.35 -5.29 22.63
N ILE A 470 -18.15 -5.85 22.56
CA ILE A 470 -17.52 -6.61 23.63
C ILE A 470 -16.40 -5.73 24.19
N SER A 471 -16.70 -5.04 25.29
CA SER A 471 -15.83 -3.99 25.81
C SER A 471 -14.78 -4.52 26.78
N TYR A 472 -13.57 -3.98 26.69
CA TYR A 472 -12.52 -4.18 27.70
C TYR A 472 -12.00 -2.83 28.17
N GLY A 473 -11.53 -2.74 29.41
CA GLY A 473 -11.14 -1.45 29.99
C GLY A 473 -10.84 -1.51 31.47
N GLU A 474 -10.83 -0.35 32.13
CA GLU A 474 -10.69 -0.25 33.59
C GLU A 474 -12.05 -0.18 34.29
N SER A 475 -13.11 0.15 33.55
CA SER A 475 -14.45 0.25 34.09
C SER A 475 -15.02 -1.11 34.49
N LYS A 476 -15.72 -1.16 35.62
CA LYS A 476 -16.32 -2.40 36.18
C LYS A 476 -17.50 -2.93 35.38
N ASP A 477 -18.10 -2.09 34.55
CA ASP A 477 -19.20 -2.44 33.65
C ASP A 477 -18.72 -2.82 32.24
N ALA A 478 -17.40 -2.93 32.02
CA ALA A 478 -16.84 -3.55 30.83
C ALA A 478 -17.01 -5.08 30.89
N PHE A 479 -17.04 -5.74 29.73
CA PHE A 479 -17.06 -7.21 29.68
C PHE A 479 -15.80 -7.81 30.32
N VAL A 480 -14.66 -7.15 30.15
CA VAL A 480 -13.42 -7.40 30.92
C VAL A 480 -12.94 -6.11 31.54
N SER A 481 -12.81 -6.09 32.86
CA SER A 481 -12.19 -4.97 33.59
C SER A 481 -10.77 -5.36 33.99
N GLY A 482 -9.81 -4.46 33.95
CA GLY A 482 -8.46 -4.73 34.45
C GLY A 482 -7.68 -3.49 34.80
N ARG A 483 -6.73 -3.63 35.72
CA ARG A 483 -5.88 -2.53 36.19
C ARG A 483 -4.44 -2.99 36.35
N MET A 484 -3.52 -2.10 36.00
CA MET A 484 -2.09 -2.34 36.22
C MET A 484 -1.78 -2.37 37.72
N ILE A 485 -1.02 -3.39 38.15
CA ILE A 485 -0.44 -3.49 39.49
C ILE A 485 0.96 -2.89 39.47
N SER A 486 1.79 -3.31 38.50
CA SER A 486 3.15 -2.81 38.31
C SER A 486 3.63 -3.01 36.87
N SER A 487 4.71 -2.33 36.50
CA SER A 487 5.40 -2.49 35.22
C SER A 487 6.90 -2.31 35.44
N GLU A 488 7.55 -3.28 36.11
CA GLU A 488 8.93 -3.18 36.62
C GLU A 488 9.71 -4.50 36.40
N PRO A 489 10.39 -4.67 35.26
CA PRO A 489 10.20 -3.95 33.99
C PRO A 489 9.00 -4.50 33.20
N CYS A 490 8.56 -5.72 33.52
CA CYS A 490 7.45 -6.37 32.87
C CYS A 490 6.10 -6.01 33.52
N LEU A 491 5.06 -6.01 32.69
CA LEU A 491 3.70 -5.71 33.10
C LEU A 491 3.13 -6.81 34.02
N CYS A 492 2.60 -6.39 35.16
CA CYS A 492 1.77 -7.18 36.06
C CYS A 492 0.44 -6.44 36.29
N PHE A 493 -0.68 -7.15 36.17
CA PHE A 493 -2.00 -6.56 36.23
C PHE A 493 -3.04 -7.53 36.80
N ASN A 494 -4.12 -6.99 37.33
CA ASN A 494 -5.31 -7.75 37.64
C ASN A 494 -6.37 -7.57 36.53
N TRP A 495 -7.21 -8.58 36.38
CA TRP A 495 -8.40 -8.47 35.54
C TRP A 495 -9.57 -9.22 36.16
N GLU A 496 -10.77 -8.77 35.87
CA GLU A 496 -12.03 -9.27 36.39
C GLU A 496 -13.01 -9.53 35.25
N ASN A 497 -13.76 -10.63 35.36
CA ASN A 497 -14.93 -10.91 34.54
C ASN A 497 -16.05 -11.43 35.44
N ALA A 498 -17.24 -10.86 35.32
CA ALA A 498 -18.41 -11.20 36.14
C ALA A 498 -18.14 -11.23 37.66
N GLY A 499 -17.28 -10.33 38.16
CA GLY A 499 -16.93 -10.21 39.57
C GLY A 499 -15.86 -11.20 40.08
N VAL A 500 -15.33 -12.07 39.23
CA VAL A 500 -14.22 -12.97 39.56
C VAL A 500 -12.91 -12.35 39.08
N GLY A 501 -11.97 -12.14 40.00
CA GLY A 501 -10.68 -11.51 39.74
C GLY A 501 -9.52 -12.50 39.59
N TYR A 502 -8.57 -12.11 38.74
CA TYR A 502 -7.36 -12.86 38.40
C TYR A 502 -6.17 -11.91 38.38
N THR A 503 -4.96 -12.45 38.48
CA THR A 503 -3.71 -11.68 38.39
C THR A 503 -2.76 -12.36 37.42
N ILE A 504 -2.15 -11.57 36.53
CA ILE A 504 -1.20 -12.05 35.53
C ILE A 504 0.09 -11.25 35.66
N SER A 505 1.21 -11.96 35.72
CA SER A 505 2.55 -11.40 35.49
C SER A 505 3.04 -11.83 34.11
N THR A 506 3.42 -10.88 33.27
CA THR A 506 3.81 -11.14 31.87
C THR A 506 5.32 -11.05 31.69
N HIS A 507 5.80 -11.43 30.50
CA HIS A 507 7.16 -11.14 30.03
C HIS A 507 7.23 -9.94 29.06
N MET A 508 6.18 -9.11 29.01
CA MET A 508 6.10 -7.94 28.14
C MET A 508 6.45 -6.68 28.91
N ALA A 509 7.41 -5.91 28.41
CA ALA A 509 7.76 -4.62 29.01
C ALA A 509 6.71 -3.54 28.67
N GLY A 510 6.47 -2.66 29.63
CA GLY A 510 5.72 -1.43 29.42
C GLY A 510 4.20 -1.50 29.63
N ASN A 511 3.67 -0.44 30.25
CA ASN A 511 2.28 -0.37 30.71
C ASN A 511 1.23 -0.36 29.59
N TYR A 512 1.59 0.14 28.41
CA TYR A 512 0.72 0.20 27.23
C TYR A 512 0.31 -1.20 26.72
N ASN A 513 1.00 -2.27 27.12
CA ASN A 513 0.63 -3.65 26.80
C ASN A 513 -0.59 -4.16 27.59
N LEU A 514 -1.03 -3.45 28.63
CA LEU A 514 -2.27 -3.78 29.36
C LEU A 514 -3.46 -3.91 28.41
N TRP A 515 -3.63 -2.93 27.52
CA TRP A 515 -4.75 -2.92 26.58
C TRP A 515 -4.67 -4.05 25.55
N ASN A 516 -3.45 -4.43 25.14
CA ASN A 516 -3.26 -5.56 24.24
C ASN A 516 -3.65 -6.89 24.92
N ALA A 517 -3.29 -7.04 26.20
CA ALA A 517 -3.63 -8.22 26.99
C ALA A 517 -5.14 -8.28 27.31
N LEU A 518 -5.76 -7.18 27.73
CA LEU A 518 -7.21 -7.14 28.00
C LEU A 518 -8.04 -7.40 26.73
N ALA A 519 -7.59 -6.92 25.56
CA ALA A 519 -8.21 -7.27 24.29
C ALA A 519 -8.14 -8.79 24.03
N ALA A 520 -6.98 -9.42 24.25
CA ALA A 520 -6.82 -10.86 24.08
C ALA A 520 -7.65 -11.68 25.09
N ILE A 521 -7.77 -11.22 26.34
CA ILE A 521 -8.63 -11.83 27.36
C ILE A 521 -10.10 -11.75 26.94
N ALA A 522 -10.57 -10.58 26.47
CA ALA A 522 -11.94 -10.41 26.00
C ALA A 522 -12.26 -11.33 24.83
N VAL A 523 -11.33 -11.48 23.88
CA VAL A 523 -11.46 -12.45 22.78
C VAL A 523 -11.48 -13.88 23.31
N GLY A 524 -10.56 -14.26 24.20
CA GLY A 524 -10.51 -15.60 24.77
C GLY A 524 -11.82 -16.00 25.46
N LEU A 525 -12.37 -15.11 26.28
CA LEU A 525 -13.65 -15.34 26.97
C LEU A 525 -14.83 -15.44 26.00
N HIS A 526 -14.88 -14.58 24.98
CA HIS A 526 -15.92 -14.64 23.96
C HIS A 526 -15.90 -15.94 23.15
N PHE A 527 -14.73 -16.57 23.01
CA PHE A 527 -14.53 -17.86 22.38
C PHE A 527 -14.49 -19.03 23.39
N ASP A 528 -15.03 -18.83 24.59
CA ASP A 528 -15.15 -19.86 25.64
C ASP A 528 -13.82 -20.56 25.97
N ILE A 529 -12.72 -19.78 26.05
CA ILE A 529 -11.46 -20.24 26.61
C ILE A 529 -11.53 -20.10 28.14
N PRO A 530 -11.21 -21.16 28.92
CA PRO A 530 -11.21 -21.08 30.38
C PRO A 530 -10.26 -20.00 30.92
N CYS A 531 -10.68 -19.25 31.94
CA CYS A 531 -9.87 -18.18 32.54
C CYS A 531 -8.49 -18.67 33.02
N SER A 532 -8.39 -19.92 33.49
CA SER A 532 -7.12 -20.54 33.89
C SER A 532 -6.14 -20.67 32.72
N GLU A 533 -6.62 -21.08 31.54
CA GLU A 533 -5.80 -21.18 30.33
C GLU A 533 -5.41 -19.81 29.80
N ILE A 534 -6.33 -18.84 29.82
CA ILE A 534 -6.04 -17.45 29.45
C ILE A 534 -4.89 -16.90 30.32
N ASN A 535 -5.00 -17.06 31.65
CA ASN A 535 -3.96 -16.61 32.58
C ASN A 535 -2.62 -17.28 32.31
N ARG A 536 -2.62 -18.61 32.18
CA ARG A 536 -1.41 -19.39 31.94
C ARG A 536 -0.70 -18.94 30.66
N VAL A 537 -1.44 -18.86 29.55
CA VAL A 537 -0.87 -18.55 28.23
C VAL A 537 -0.35 -17.12 28.13
N ILE A 538 -1.06 -16.14 28.68
CA ILE A 538 -0.59 -14.74 28.67
C ILE A 538 0.62 -14.58 29.60
N SER A 539 0.66 -15.32 30.72
CA SER A 539 1.83 -15.32 31.62
C SER A 539 3.05 -15.95 30.94
N ASP A 540 2.87 -17.06 30.23
CA ASP A 540 3.93 -17.79 29.52
C ASP A 540 4.38 -17.13 28.20
N TYR A 541 3.65 -16.11 27.71
CA TYR A 541 3.96 -15.47 26.42
C TYR A 541 5.25 -14.64 26.50
N ILE A 542 6.24 -15.04 25.69
CA ILE A 542 7.53 -14.35 25.56
C ILE A 542 7.61 -13.67 24.18
N PRO A 543 7.71 -12.33 24.12
CA PRO A 543 7.95 -11.63 22.86
C PRO A 543 9.33 -11.98 22.28
N THR A 544 9.36 -12.56 21.08
CA THR A 544 10.62 -12.88 20.36
C THR A 544 10.82 -12.03 19.10
N ASN A 545 9.87 -11.16 18.78
CA ASN A 545 9.83 -10.35 17.56
C ASN A 545 10.37 -8.92 17.75
N HIS A 546 11.19 -8.69 18.77
CA HIS A 546 11.76 -7.38 19.12
C HIS A 546 10.69 -6.30 19.36
N ARG A 547 9.59 -6.67 20.03
CA ARG A 547 8.51 -5.76 20.45
C ARG A 547 8.29 -5.86 21.94
N SER A 548 8.63 -4.79 22.67
CA SER A 548 8.51 -4.74 24.13
C SER A 548 9.18 -5.94 24.83
N GLN A 549 10.26 -6.45 24.24
CA GLN A 549 10.93 -7.65 24.72
C GLN A 549 11.88 -7.26 25.85
N TRP A 550 11.68 -7.81 27.03
CA TRP A 550 12.66 -7.70 28.11
C TRP A 550 13.70 -8.82 28.00
N LYS A 551 14.97 -8.46 28.14
CA LYS A 551 16.10 -9.40 28.09
C LYS A 551 17.18 -8.97 29.06
N LYS A 552 17.55 -9.88 29.97
CA LYS A 552 18.73 -9.72 30.83
C LYS A 552 19.98 -10.27 30.13
N THR A 553 21.03 -9.46 30.05
CA THR A 553 22.35 -9.86 29.51
C THR A 553 23.35 -10.01 30.65
N LEU A 554 24.60 -10.38 30.33
CA LEU A 554 25.68 -10.41 31.31
C LEU A 554 26.05 -9.01 31.83
N ARG A 555 25.68 -7.95 31.10
CA ARG A 555 26.12 -6.57 31.36
C ARG A 555 24.96 -5.66 31.77
N ASN A 556 23.77 -5.86 31.23
CA ASN A 556 22.66 -4.91 31.30
C ASN A 556 21.30 -5.60 31.35
N GLU A 557 20.25 -4.82 31.63
CA GLU A 557 18.86 -5.23 31.40
C GLU A 557 18.30 -4.43 30.23
N LEU A 558 17.77 -5.11 29.21
CA LEU A 558 17.37 -4.51 27.95
C LEU A 558 15.86 -4.57 27.78
N ILE A 559 15.29 -3.46 27.30
CA ILE A 559 13.94 -3.39 26.74
C ILE A 559 14.11 -3.13 25.23
N ILE A 560 13.87 -4.17 24.44
CA ILE A 560 14.11 -4.21 22.99
C ILE A 560 12.78 -3.97 22.26
N ASP A 561 12.72 -2.88 21.50
CA ASP A 561 11.57 -2.49 20.67
C ASP A 561 12.02 -1.94 19.30
N THR A 562 12.81 -2.74 18.56
CA THR A 562 13.44 -2.34 17.28
C THR A 562 12.64 -2.74 16.04
N PHE A 563 11.44 -3.31 16.19
CA PHE A 563 10.63 -3.72 15.04
C PHE A 563 10.09 -2.53 14.23
N ASN A 564 9.64 -1.47 14.88
CA ASN A 564 9.19 -0.26 14.20
C ASN A 564 9.17 0.94 15.16
N ALA A 565 9.24 2.15 14.62
CA ALA A 565 9.09 3.38 15.38
C ALA A 565 8.21 4.41 14.66
N ASN A 566 7.34 5.04 15.44
CA ASN A 566 6.54 6.21 15.09
C ASN A 566 6.38 7.09 16.34
N PRO A 567 5.95 8.36 16.19
CA PRO A 567 5.92 9.31 17.30
C PRO A 567 5.12 8.80 18.51
N CYS A 568 3.93 8.24 18.28
CA CYS A 568 3.11 7.68 19.36
C CYS A 568 3.82 6.54 20.11
N SER A 569 4.42 5.59 19.39
CA SER A 569 5.12 4.46 20.01
C SER A 569 6.39 4.90 20.74
N MET A 570 7.12 5.89 20.22
CA MET A 570 8.31 6.43 20.87
C MET A 570 7.96 7.11 22.19
N HIS A 571 6.95 7.98 22.20
CA HIS A 571 6.48 8.62 23.43
C HIS A 571 5.98 7.60 24.46
N ALA A 572 5.20 6.60 24.04
CA ALA A 572 4.72 5.56 24.96
C ALA A 572 5.87 4.75 25.57
N ALA A 573 6.88 4.39 24.77
CA ALA A 573 8.05 3.67 25.24
C ALA A 573 8.88 4.52 26.22
N LEU A 574 9.16 5.79 25.89
CA LEU A 574 9.93 6.70 26.76
C LEU A 574 9.20 7.01 28.07
N ALA A 575 7.89 7.26 28.01
CA ALA A 575 7.07 7.51 29.18
C ALA A 575 7.02 6.28 30.10
N SER A 576 6.84 5.08 29.55
CA SER A 576 6.86 3.86 30.36
C SER A 576 8.25 3.53 30.89
N PHE A 577 9.32 3.85 30.15
CA PHE A 577 10.69 3.60 30.56
C PHE A 577 11.13 4.55 31.68
N SER A 578 10.68 5.81 31.64
CA SER A 578 11.01 6.79 32.67
C SER A 578 10.43 6.45 34.05
N THR A 579 9.32 5.71 34.12
CA THR A 579 8.71 5.30 35.40
C THR A 579 9.44 4.16 36.11
N LEU A 580 10.32 3.42 35.42
CA LEU A 580 11.06 2.30 36.02
C LEU A 580 11.90 2.75 37.21
N LYS A 581 12.06 1.90 38.23
CA LYS A 581 12.86 2.25 39.41
C LYS A 581 14.35 2.08 39.22
N ALA A 582 14.79 1.25 38.26
CA ALA A 582 16.20 0.95 38.11
C ALA A 582 16.99 2.19 37.67
N LYS A 583 18.24 2.26 38.14
CA LYS A 583 19.23 3.26 37.76
C LYS A 583 20.62 2.59 37.72
N PRO A 584 21.52 2.99 36.81
CA PRO A 584 21.34 4.05 35.80
C PRO A 584 20.52 3.59 34.57
N LYS A 585 19.84 4.52 33.90
CA LYS A 585 19.07 4.27 32.68
C LYS A 585 19.78 4.80 31.44
N ALA A 586 19.75 4.01 30.37
CA ALA A 586 20.21 4.41 29.06
C ALA A 586 19.10 4.28 28.01
N VAL A 587 19.14 5.16 27.01
CA VAL A 587 18.22 5.12 25.87
C VAL A 587 19.04 5.13 24.58
N ILE A 588 18.74 4.20 23.69
CA ILE A 588 19.30 4.11 22.35
C ILE A 588 18.14 4.22 21.35
N LEU A 589 18.02 5.36 20.66
CA LEU A 589 16.96 5.60 19.68
C LEU A 589 17.50 5.63 18.25
N GLY A 590 16.74 5.04 17.35
CA GLY A 590 16.96 5.09 15.90
C GLY A 590 15.84 5.85 15.21
N ASP A 591 16.15 6.45 14.06
CA ASP A 591 15.19 7.26 13.29
C ASP A 591 13.82 6.59 13.07
N MET A 592 12.79 7.43 13.12
CA MET A 592 11.41 7.09 12.75
C MET A 592 11.22 7.31 11.24
N LEU A 593 10.90 6.25 10.50
CA LEU A 593 10.73 6.32 9.05
C LEU A 593 9.26 6.50 8.64
N GLY A 594 9.03 7.04 7.43
CA GLY A 594 7.68 7.18 6.86
C GLY A 594 6.86 8.36 7.39
N LEU A 595 7.51 9.40 7.92
CA LEU A 595 6.86 10.58 8.51
C LEU A 595 6.61 11.75 7.54
N GLY A 596 7.18 11.71 6.33
CA GLY A 596 7.02 12.77 5.33
C GLY A 596 7.71 14.08 5.71
N ILE A 597 7.15 15.22 5.27
CA ILE A 597 7.75 16.55 5.46
C ILE A 597 7.90 16.96 6.93
N ASN A 598 7.07 16.39 7.82
CA ASN A 598 7.12 16.66 9.26
C ASN A 598 8.12 15.79 10.02
N SER A 599 8.97 15.02 9.32
CA SER A 599 9.94 14.11 9.95
C SER A 599 10.82 14.84 10.98
N LEU A 600 11.46 15.94 10.61
CA LEU A 600 12.33 16.71 11.51
C LEU A 600 11.58 17.23 12.74
N GLN A 601 10.35 17.73 12.55
CA GLN A 601 9.52 18.21 13.66
C GLN A 601 9.27 17.10 14.68
N TYR A 602 8.85 15.92 14.24
CA TYR A 602 8.58 14.82 15.18
C TYR A 602 9.84 14.29 15.85
N HIS A 603 11.00 14.29 15.19
CA HIS A 603 12.25 13.92 15.85
C HIS A 603 12.61 14.97 16.92
N ALA A 604 12.40 16.26 16.67
CA ALA A 604 12.60 17.33 17.65
C ALA A 604 11.67 17.17 18.88
N GLU A 605 10.40 16.80 18.68
CA GLU A 605 9.46 16.50 19.78
C GLU A 605 9.95 15.33 20.66
N ILE A 606 10.61 14.33 20.08
CA ILE A 606 11.25 13.25 20.84
C ILE A 606 12.46 13.75 21.62
N ILE A 607 13.29 14.64 21.05
CA ILE A 607 14.41 15.28 21.78
C ILE A 607 13.89 16.06 23.00
N GLU A 608 12.83 16.84 22.83
CA GLU A 608 12.21 17.55 23.95
C GLU A 608 11.68 16.61 25.02
N ALA A 609 11.12 15.45 24.64
CA ALA A 609 10.71 14.44 25.60
C ALA A 609 11.90 13.85 26.37
N LEU A 610 13.01 13.54 25.70
CA LEU A 610 14.24 13.06 26.33
C LEU A 610 14.78 14.06 27.37
N ASN A 611 14.77 15.35 27.06
CA ASN A 611 15.20 16.42 27.98
C ASN A 611 14.39 16.44 29.28
N ARG A 612 13.10 16.05 29.24
CA ARG A 612 12.22 16.05 30.43
C ARG A 612 12.46 14.85 31.36
N TYR A 613 12.92 13.73 30.83
CA TYR A 613 13.05 12.48 31.61
C TYR A 613 14.41 12.32 32.32
N GLY A 614 15.46 13.00 31.85
CA GLY A 614 16.75 13.04 32.54
C GLY A 614 17.47 11.69 32.60
N PHE A 615 17.50 10.95 31.49
CA PHE A 615 18.25 9.68 31.40
C PHE A 615 19.76 9.90 31.45
N GLU A 616 20.50 9.00 32.11
CA GLU A 616 21.94 9.13 32.33
C GLU A 616 22.77 8.97 31.05
N LYS A 617 22.30 8.17 30.09
CA LYS A 617 22.96 8.00 28.79
C LYS A 617 21.93 7.99 27.66
N ILE A 618 22.12 8.85 26.66
CA ILE A 618 21.26 8.91 25.48
C ILE A 618 22.15 8.81 24.23
N LEU A 619 21.87 7.82 23.40
CA LEU A 619 22.52 7.60 22.10
C LEU A 619 21.46 7.64 21.01
N LEU A 620 21.69 8.43 19.97
CA LEU A 620 20.75 8.61 18.86
C LEU A 620 21.38 8.17 17.54
N CYS A 621 20.61 7.52 16.68
CA CYS A 621 21.11 6.92 15.44
C CYS A 621 20.21 7.29 14.25
N GLY A 622 20.81 7.85 13.20
CA GLY A 622 20.16 8.22 11.95
C GLY A 622 20.28 9.71 11.62
N ASP A 623 20.07 10.03 10.34
CA ASP A 623 20.19 11.37 9.79
C ASP A 623 19.19 12.36 10.41
N GLN A 624 17.97 11.91 10.71
CA GLN A 624 16.92 12.78 11.22
C GLN A 624 17.22 13.22 12.64
N PHE A 625 17.59 12.30 13.53
CA PHE A 625 18.03 12.66 14.88
C PHE A 625 19.31 13.51 14.87
N THR A 626 20.26 13.20 13.99
CA THR A 626 21.49 13.97 13.84
C THR A 626 21.21 15.41 13.38
N ALA A 627 20.19 15.61 12.54
CA ALA A 627 19.82 16.94 12.04
C ALA A 627 19.16 17.83 13.11
N VAL A 628 18.51 17.25 14.13
CA VAL A 628 17.74 18.01 15.13
C VAL A 628 18.37 18.06 16.51
N SER A 629 19.31 17.16 16.83
CA SER A 629 19.97 17.11 18.14
C SER A 629 21.38 17.67 18.09
N SER A 630 21.65 18.66 18.95
CA SER A 630 22.98 19.23 19.16
C SER A 630 23.60 18.88 20.52
N ILE A 631 22.80 18.27 21.41
CA ILE A 631 23.15 18.03 22.82
C ILE A 631 23.55 16.58 23.05
N TYR A 632 22.86 15.64 22.38
CA TYR A 632 23.07 14.22 22.58
C TYR A 632 24.05 13.63 21.58
N GLN A 633 24.63 12.50 21.96
CA GLN A 633 25.56 11.79 21.10
C GLN A 633 24.80 11.14 19.96
N CYS A 634 25.02 11.64 18.74
CA CYS A 634 24.37 11.19 17.53
C CYS A 634 25.33 10.42 16.62
N PHE A 635 24.82 9.41 15.93
CA PHE A 635 25.52 8.61 14.94
C PHE A 635 24.72 8.63 13.64
N LEU A 636 25.40 8.79 12.50
CA LEU A 636 24.74 8.80 11.20
C LEU A 636 24.09 7.46 10.85
N ASP A 637 24.75 6.36 11.22
CA ASP A 637 24.28 5.00 10.95
C ASP A 637 24.58 4.04 12.12
N VAL A 638 23.97 2.85 12.06
CA VAL A 638 24.12 1.83 13.09
C VAL A 638 25.54 1.28 13.18
N GLU A 639 26.28 1.35 12.08
CA GLU A 639 27.67 0.88 12.00
C GLU A 639 28.61 1.81 12.79
N ALA A 640 28.41 3.13 12.72
CA ALA A 640 29.10 4.11 13.56
C ALA A 640 28.74 3.92 15.04
N LEU A 641 27.47 3.68 15.35
CA LEU A 641 27.02 3.36 16.71
C LEU A 641 27.65 2.05 17.22
N TYR A 642 27.73 1.02 16.38
CA TYR A 642 28.33 -0.27 16.70
C TYR A 642 29.81 -0.12 17.08
N ARG A 643 30.59 0.61 16.27
CA ARG A 643 32.01 0.87 16.56
C ARG A 643 32.20 1.64 17.88
N TYR A 644 31.31 2.59 18.16
CA TYR A 644 31.34 3.31 19.42
C TYR A 644 31.06 2.41 20.62
N LEU A 645 29.98 1.61 20.58
CA LEU A 645 29.63 0.68 21.68
C LEU A 645 30.68 -0.42 21.88
N SER A 646 31.38 -0.82 20.81
CA SER A 646 32.49 -1.78 20.89
C SER A 646 33.68 -1.22 21.66
N THR A 647 33.93 0.08 21.56
CA THR A 647 35.04 0.78 22.26
C THR A 647 34.61 1.37 23.60
N ASN A 648 33.32 1.62 23.79
CA ASN A 648 32.73 2.25 24.98
C ASN A 648 31.53 1.40 25.47
N PRO A 649 31.78 0.21 26.05
CA PRO A 649 30.71 -0.70 26.43
C PRO A 649 29.87 -0.12 27.58
N LEU A 650 28.55 -0.19 27.45
CA LEU A 650 27.63 0.11 28.55
C LEU A 650 27.54 -1.09 29.49
N GLN A 651 27.60 -0.86 30.81
CA GLN A 651 27.49 -1.89 31.84
C GLN A 651 26.68 -1.38 33.04
N GLY A 652 25.84 -2.24 33.60
CA GLY A 652 25.01 -1.96 34.76
C GLY A 652 23.79 -1.09 34.45
N TYR A 653 23.46 -0.85 33.19
CA TYR A 653 22.33 -0.01 32.80
C TYR A 653 21.06 -0.86 32.61
N GLU A 654 19.91 -0.22 32.87
CA GLU A 654 18.67 -0.59 32.20
C GLU A 654 18.59 0.20 30.89
N ILE A 655 18.38 -0.47 29.75
CA ILE A 655 18.53 0.14 28.41
C ILE A 655 17.26 -0.04 27.59
N LEU A 656 16.67 1.07 27.13
CA LEU A 656 15.65 1.05 26.09
C LEU A 656 16.31 1.16 24.71
N ILE A 657 16.01 0.21 23.81
CA ILE A 657 16.46 0.23 22.41
C ILE A 657 15.23 0.31 21.51
N LYS A 658 15.09 1.40 20.73
CA LYS A 658 13.92 1.60 19.88
C LYS A 658 14.22 2.34 18.59
N GLY A 659 13.71 1.85 17.47
CA GLY A 659 13.88 2.50 16.17
C GLY A 659 13.09 1.79 15.07
N SER A 660 13.08 2.36 13.88
CA SER A 660 12.52 1.66 12.71
C SER A 660 13.41 0.47 12.34
N ASN A 661 12.84 -0.67 11.94
CA ASN A 661 13.61 -1.89 11.62
C ASN A 661 14.71 -1.66 10.58
N ARG A 662 14.48 -0.80 9.57
CA ARG A 662 15.51 -0.46 8.57
C ARG A 662 16.74 0.29 9.12
N ILE A 663 16.70 0.75 10.36
CA ILE A 663 17.89 1.30 11.05
C ILE A 663 18.78 0.18 11.59
N HIS A 664 18.26 -1.05 11.71
CA HIS A 664 18.99 -2.25 12.10
C HIS A 664 19.58 -2.20 13.52
N LEU A 665 18.92 -1.51 14.47
CA LEU A 665 19.36 -1.43 15.86
C LEU A 665 19.36 -2.80 16.58
N GLU A 666 18.71 -3.83 16.05
CA GLU A 666 18.83 -5.18 16.57
C GLU A 666 20.28 -5.72 16.51
N THR A 667 21.11 -5.20 15.61
CA THR A 667 22.50 -5.63 15.43
C THR A 667 23.43 -5.22 16.57
N ILE A 668 23.04 -4.28 17.42
CA ILE A 668 23.85 -3.86 18.58
C ILE A 668 23.50 -4.63 19.87
N ILE A 669 22.43 -5.44 19.87
CA ILE A 669 21.91 -6.10 21.07
C ILE A 669 22.96 -7.02 21.72
N HIS A 670 23.84 -7.66 20.95
CA HIS A 670 24.86 -8.56 21.51
C HIS A 670 26.06 -7.84 22.13
N LEU A 671 26.21 -6.52 21.90
CA LEU A 671 27.24 -5.70 22.53
C LEU A 671 26.82 -5.20 23.93
N LEU A 672 25.51 -5.21 24.19
CA LEU A 672 24.86 -4.75 25.41
C LEU A 672 24.52 -5.96 26.31
#